data_AF-A0A7J6LMF8-F1
#
_entry.id   AF-A0A7J6LMF8-F1
#
_cell.length_a   1.000
_cell.length_b   1.000
_cell.length_c   1.000
_cell.angle_alpha   90.00
_cell.angle_beta   90.00
_cell.angle_gamma   90.00
#
_symmetry.space_group_name_H-M   'P 1'
#
loop_
_entity.id
_entity.type
_entity.pdbx_description
1 polymer ?
#
loop_
_entity_poly.entity_id
_entity_poly.type
_entity_poly.pdbx_seq_one_letter_code
_entity_poly.pdbx_strand_id
1 'polypeptide(L)'
;MANINRLLSAVEKSQSEIGVVKDRLGDVIKRMDVLQDDLVKNVESTGLAQGGKEHSVTLNSGIVETALDKISQDMSKFKAMVRDAASAQEEKRHQKAALVKRRIGHDDKSRSLFERAGGDRKLEAIVANFYDKAITEPRTRAYFEKNSRKVKHLKQKLQTFLAATLGGPYSYDVTAVKTAHYYLNITDVHFDCVVELFTAAFNEVGIHPAVTEEVGTLLGKTRREVTTGYTVRTEIARRNNERGLEGLYEKLIGDNDDLVPFIERLMDIISLDKRILWAFEDRDIDTIQEGLLYYLTDVLGGPLTYKGKNLSSLHRSLELNDFHFDAFLMDIERALSSLGVDDDTVDEIMVILEPQRTSVLSGQKKRVESSARIVDGKNLLERVGGEMTIEGVVDTLFSALNLDPRVKFFFHLDAARMRQIKIRLTQLLIGACGGPKLYDIARLKPAHFNHNITDYHFDAVCENLRVSCEVMDVSPTFIDELMETVVKLRQEITSGCTIRLEIAHRSIESAGTASLYSQLGKKDGIVVFVDKLFKRLHADQRIAYFFAGAKTDVLKGKLSLYLNQMFGGVDEYTGRDIAQVHSLIQISDFHFDCFIHACALSFKEAGLDQEATDECVVLLEGSRASVINSNRREHDVRKFLTLANKKTVYEILGDEPAVTGLVDRVYEEAILDSRLRSFFEKNKAKIQSIKKKMSQYICGLIGGPVKYDEADLQPVHYAMNITNYHFDSILELFRGCLIAEKVDRPIVRDFLKALQPVRKLVTTGFTLRSELAKRNLEKGRDQLFRKLGESDGIIALIDKLFGVLVADPRVREFFENRKEAKVNAIKKGITTVLVETWGGPKTYQGREIANIHREVGLDDYHFDAFLADLQKALMGGGADEQLIDEVMVTVEPLRQGVLGRKDNDATQLAHKEGVALVERLGGDLNLESVVESLYERCQEDTRIKYFFDKGKAKARQVRIKMYQLLSGLFGGPVQYDMAHLKPAHYSMNIRDYHFDTVLQLAQEVMGSMSLNGDAIDDALQIMNMVRPDITTGCSVRTEMARRQGQVHGHDFLFSSLGGAEGVEGFVHRLFEVIGLDRRVNMFFDSEKVKAMKPSLVDYLTMVLGGPAGYAGRPLEDIHAFLSINDFFFDCFLDDAQKALRDVGLDPETIDCVLVSLDFQRPKVLKHFYEERGFVYA
;
A
#
# COMPACT_ATOMS: atom_id res chain seq x y z
N MET A 1 -28.37 -8.65 -53.02
CA MET A 1 -27.23 -9.51 -52.64
C MET A 1 -25.87 -8.89 -52.98
N ALA A 2 -25.51 -8.64 -54.25
CA ALA A 2 -24.18 -8.11 -54.60
C ALA A 2 -23.82 -6.74 -53.96
N ASN A 3 -24.77 -5.80 -53.86
CA ASN A 3 -24.57 -4.52 -53.17
C ASN A 3 -24.52 -4.65 -51.64
N ILE A 4 -25.11 -5.70 -51.07
CA ILE A 4 -25.11 -5.98 -49.62
C ILE A 4 -23.79 -6.63 -49.22
N ASN A 5 -23.25 -7.54 -50.04
CA ASN A 5 -21.93 -8.14 -49.84
C ASN A 5 -20.79 -7.12 -49.93
N ARG A 6 -20.93 -6.06 -50.75
CA ARG A 6 -19.99 -4.93 -50.79
C ARG A 6 -20.07 -4.02 -49.57
N LEU A 7 -21.24 -3.91 -48.93
CA LEU A 7 -21.42 -3.12 -47.70
C LEU A 7 -20.94 -3.88 -46.45
N LEU A 8 -21.15 -5.20 -46.41
CA LEU A 8 -20.67 -6.09 -45.34
C LEU A 8 -19.14 -6.22 -45.30
N SER A 9 -18.44 -6.08 -46.43
CA SER A 9 -16.97 -6.10 -46.46
C SER A 9 -16.31 -4.77 -46.06
N ALA A 10 -17.08 -3.67 -45.95
CA ALA A 10 -16.53 -2.32 -45.71
C ALA A 10 -16.63 -1.85 -44.25
N VAL A 11 -17.31 -2.59 -43.37
CA VAL A 11 -17.56 -2.19 -41.97
C VAL A 11 -17.00 -3.24 -41.02
N GLU A 12 -15.73 -3.09 -40.64
CA GLU A 12 -15.18 -3.81 -39.48
C GLU A 12 -15.83 -3.26 -38.19
N LYS A 13 -16.80 -3.97 -37.58
CA LYS A 13 -16.99 -4.06 -36.10
C LYS A 13 -18.12 -4.99 -35.59
N SER A 14 -17.88 -5.49 -34.36
CA SER A 14 -18.65 -6.29 -33.37
C SER A 14 -19.75 -7.27 -33.81
N GLN A 15 -19.67 -8.53 -33.35
CA GLN A 15 -20.62 -9.60 -33.67
C GLN A 15 -22.08 -9.28 -33.29
N SER A 16 -22.32 -8.46 -32.26
CA SER A 16 -23.66 -8.16 -31.76
C SER A 16 -24.47 -7.26 -32.70
N GLU A 17 -23.83 -6.30 -33.36
CA GLU A 17 -24.50 -5.35 -34.26
C GLU A 17 -24.76 -5.99 -35.65
N ILE A 18 -23.89 -6.90 -36.08
CA ILE A 18 -24.07 -7.73 -37.28
C ILE A 18 -25.26 -8.68 -37.13
N GLY A 19 -25.50 -9.21 -35.93
CA GLY A 19 -26.64 -10.08 -35.62
C GLY A 19 -27.99 -9.40 -35.88
N VAL A 20 -28.18 -8.18 -35.37
CA VAL A 20 -29.45 -7.43 -35.49
C VAL A 20 -29.80 -7.11 -36.95
N VAL A 21 -28.80 -6.79 -37.77
CA VAL A 21 -29.01 -6.53 -39.21
C VAL A 21 -29.34 -7.83 -39.96
N LYS A 22 -28.69 -8.94 -39.60
CA LYS A 22 -28.93 -10.26 -40.20
C LYS A 22 -30.33 -10.79 -39.86
N ASP A 23 -30.80 -10.60 -38.63
CA ASP A 23 -32.14 -10.99 -38.19
C ASP A 23 -33.24 -10.20 -38.92
N ARG A 24 -33.07 -8.88 -39.04
CA ARG A 24 -34.02 -8.02 -39.78
C ARG A 24 -34.06 -8.35 -41.27
N LEU A 25 -32.93 -8.72 -41.86
CA LEU A 25 -32.89 -9.20 -43.26
C LEU A 25 -33.53 -10.58 -43.41
N GLY A 26 -33.35 -11.46 -42.43
CA GLY A 26 -34.02 -12.76 -42.35
C GLY A 26 -35.55 -12.61 -42.30
N ASP A 27 -36.06 -11.62 -41.56
CA ASP A 27 -37.50 -11.33 -41.51
C ASP A 27 -38.05 -10.81 -42.83
N VAL A 28 -37.29 -10.00 -43.57
CA VAL A 28 -37.70 -9.53 -44.91
C VAL A 28 -37.71 -10.67 -45.91
N ILE A 29 -36.71 -11.55 -45.89
CA ILE A 29 -36.64 -12.73 -46.76
C ILE A 29 -37.82 -13.68 -46.47
N LYS A 30 -38.11 -13.96 -45.19
CA LYS A 30 -39.27 -14.79 -44.81
C LYS A 30 -40.60 -14.22 -45.32
N ARG A 31 -40.78 -12.89 -45.27
CA ARG A 31 -41.99 -12.25 -45.80
C ARG A 31 -42.08 -12.35 -47.33
N MET A 32 -40.94 -12.33 -48.03
CA MET A 32 -40.89 -12.53 -49.47
C MET A 32 -41.21 -13.97 -49.87
N ASP A 33 -40.71 -14.97 -49.12
CA ASP A 33 -41.02 -16.39 -49.35
C ASP A 33 -42.52 -16.67 -49.12
N VAL A 34 -43.12 -16.09 -48.07
CA VAL A 34 -44.58 -16.22 -47.82
C VAL A 34 -45.40 -15.60 -48.96
N LEU A 35 -45.00 -14.43 -49.48
CA LEU A 35 -45.64 -13.80 -50.64
C LEU A 35 -45.50 -14.65 -51.92
N GLN A 36 -44.34 -15.29 -52.10
CA GLN A 36 -44.10 -16.18 -53.22
C GLN A 36 -44.95 -17.45 -53.13
N ASP A 37 -45.05 -18.06 -51.95
CA ASP A 37 -45.90 -19.23 -51.71
C ASP A 37 -47.40 -18.90 -51.87
N ASP A 38 -47.84 -17.72 -51.44
CA ASP A 38 -49.23 -17.26 -51.63
C ASP A 38 -49.54 -16.96 -53.11
N LEU A 39 -48.57 -16.46 -53.88
CA LEU A 39 -48.69 -16.28 -55.33
C LEU A 39 -48.75 -17.63 -56.06
N VAL A 40 -47.91 -18.59 -55.67
CA VAL A 40 -47.86 -19.94 -56.28
C VAL A 40 -49.14 -20.71 -55.96
N LYS A 41 -49.64 -20.70 -54.71
CA LYS A 41 -50.91 -21.34 -54.33
C LYS A 41 -52.12 -20.73 -55.04
N ASN A 42 -52.13 -19.43 -55.27
CA ASN A 42 -53.20 -18.78 -56.03
C ASN A 42 -53.19 -19.18 -57.52
N VAL A 43 -52.02 -19.43 -58.11
CA VAL A 43 -51.88 -19.88 -59.50
C VAL A 43 -52.16 -21.39 -59.67
N GLU A 44 -51.81 -22.23 -58.69
CA GLU A 44 -52.02 -23.69 -58.75
C GLU A 44 -53.47 -24.12 -58.44
N SER A 45 -54.30 -23.25 -57.86
CA SER A 45 -55.73 -23.50 -57.65
C SER A 45 -56.60 -23.40 -58.91
N THR A 46 -56.04 -22.94 -60.04
CA THR A 46 -56.70 -22.89 -61.35
C THR A 46 -56.15 -23.95 -62.30
N GLY A 47 -56.60 -25.19 -62.12
CA GLY A 47 -56.27 -26.33 -62.98
C GLY A 47 -56.84 -26.23 -64.40
N LEU A 48 -55.98 -26.48 -65.39
CA LEU A 48 -56.22 -26.58 -66.82
C LEU A 48 -57.17 -27.73 -67.22
N ALA A 49 -58.14 -27.48 -68.12
CA ALA A 49 -58.50 -28.39 -69.21
C ALA A 49 -59.42 -27.72 -70.27
N GLN A 50 -58.79 -27.33 -71.39
CA GLN A 50 -59.27 -27.29 -72.78
C GLN A 50 -60.72 -26.83 -73.09
N GLY A 51 -60.84 -25.62 -73.66
CA GLY A 51 -62.00 -25.18 -74.43
C GLY A 51 -62.15 -23.67 -74.41
N GLY A 52 -61.86 -23.01 -75.53
CA GLY A 52 -61.71 -21.55 -75.62
C GLY A 52 -62.90 -20.74 -75.09
N LYS A 53 -62.61 -19.90 -74.09
CA LYS A 53 -63.16 -18.57 -73.84
C LYS A 53 -62.31 -17.90 -72.76
N GLU A 54 -61.63 -16.80 -73.12
CA GLU A 54 -60.85 -15.95 -72.21
C GLU A 54 -61.64 -15.65 -70.93
N HIS A 55 -61.17 -16.15 -69.79
CA HIS A 55 -61.56 -15.66 -68.48
C HIS A 55 -60.33 -14.99 -67.88
N SER A 56 -60.36 -13.66 -67.82
CA SER A 56 -59.36 -12.87 -67.12
C SER A 56 -59.37 -13.27 -65.65
N VAL A 57 -58.33 -13.97 -65.20
CA VAL A 57 -58.08 -14.12 -63.77
C VAL A 57 -57.57 -12.78 -63.27
N THR A 58 -58.46 -11.99 -62.67
CA THR A 58 -58.10 -10.80 -61.91
C THR A 58 -57.36 -11.26 -60.66
N LEU A 59 -56.03 -11.40 -60.77
CA LEU A 59 -55.15 -11.27 -59.63
C LEU A 59 -55.54 -9.95 -58.94
N ASN A 60 -55.84 -10.00 -57.65
CA ASN A 60 -56.23 -8.82 -56.90
C ASN A 60 -55.00 -7.90 -56.79
N SER A 61 -54.74 -7.14 -57.85
CA SER A 61 -53.52 -6.35 -58.05
C SER A 61 -53.25 -5.44 -56.87
N GLY A 62 -54.33 -4.98 -56.21
CA GLY A 62 -54.25 -4.17 -55.01
C GLY A 62 -53.49 -4.83 -53.85
N ILE A 63 -53.57 -6.15 -53.63
CA ILE A 63 -52.86 -6.80 -52.52
C ILE A 63 -51.36 -6.90 -52.83
N VAL A 64 -51.00 -7.23 -54.07
CA VAL A 64 -49.61 -7.37 -54.51
C VAL A 64 -48.94 -5.99 -54.64
N GLU A 65 -49.65 -5.00 -55.16
CA GLU A 65 -49.19 -3.60 -55.22
C GLU A 65 -49.00 -3.03 -53.80
N THR A 66 -49.95 -3.26 -52.88
CA THR A 66 -49.81 -2.79 -51.50
C THR A 66 -48.64 -3.46 -50.78
N ALA A 67 -48.39 -4.75 -51.04
CA ALA A 67 -47.25 -5.47 -50.46
C ALA A 67 -45.92 -4.98 -51.05
N LEU A 68 -45.84 -4.77 -52.36
CA LEU A 68 -44.66 -4.23 -53.05
C LEU A 68 -44.36 -2.79 -52.61
N ASP A 69 -45.38 -1.95 -52.43
CA ASP A 69 -45.23 -0.60 -51.92
C ASP A 69 -44.73 -0.58 -50.49
N LYS A 70 -45.20 -1.51 -49.65
CA LYS A 70 -44.74 -1.63 -48.26
C LYS A 70 -43.30 -2.10 -48.19
N ILE A 71 -42.90 -3.05 -49.03
CA ILE A 71 -41.50 -3.49 -49.16
C ILE A 71 -40.61 -2.36 -49.70
N SER A 72 -41.09 -1.59 -50.66
CA SER A 72 -40.39 -0.43 -51.22
C SER A 72 -40.20 0.67 -50.16
N GLN A 73 -41.23 0.96 -49.36
CA GLN A 73 -41.15 1.88 -48.23
C GLN A 73 -40.19 1.39 -47.14
N ASP A 74 -40.22 0.11 -46.79
CA ASP A 74 -39.32 -0.47 -45.79
C ASP A 74 -37.86 -0.45 -46.28
N MET A 75 -37.62 -0.72 -47.57
CA MET A 75 -36.31 -0.57 -48.20
C MET A 75 -35.84 0.87 -48.25
N SER A 76 -36.75 1.83 -48.44
CA SER A 76 -36.44 3.26 -48.41
C SER A 76 -36.09 3.72 -46.99
N LYS A 77 -36.85 3.28 -45.98
CA LYS A 77 -36.55 3.52 -44.55
C LYS A 77 -35.23 2.90 -44.12
N PHE A 78 -34.92 1.69 -44.59
CA PHE A 78 -33.64 1.04 -44.33
C PHE A 78 -32.48 1.82 -44.97
N LYS A 79 -32.62 2.27 -46.23
CA LYS A 79 -31.63 3.13 -46.88
C LYS A 79 -31.45 4.46 -46.15
N ALA A 80 -32.53 5.05 -45.64
CA ALA A 80 -32.47 6.27 -44.83
C ALA A 80 -31.76 6.02 -43.50
N MET A 81 -32.13 4.99 -42.73
CA MET A 81 -31.43 4.62 -41.49
C MET A 81 -29.94 4.34 -41.71
N VAL A 82 -29.55 3.68 -42.81
CA VAL A 82 -28.14 3.44 -43.13
C VAL A 82 -27.42 4.74 -43.49
N ARG A 83 -28.09 5.67 -44.18
CA ARG A 83 -27.54 7.00 -44.52
C ARG A 83 -27.41 7.88 -43.28
N ASP A 84 -28.39 7.85 -42.39
CA ASP A 84 -28.38 8.60 -41.12
C ASP A 84 -27.36 8.03 -40.14
N ALA A 85 -27.22 6.70 -40.08
CA ALA A 85 -26.15 6.05 -39.32
C ALA A 85 -24.77 6.37 -39.92
N ALA A 86 -24.63 6.43 -41.25
CA ALA A 86 -23.41 6.84 -41.90
C ALA A 86 -23.07 8.31 -41.62
N SER A 87 -24.04 9.23 -41.70
CA SER A 87 -23.85 10.65 -41.36
C SER A 87 -23.56 10.88 -39.87
N ALA A 88 -24.27 10.20 -38.96
CA ALA A 88 -24.01 10.27 -37.53
C ALA A 88 -22.64 9.66 -37.16
N GLN A 89 -22.19 8.66 -37.91
CA GLN A 89 -20.85 8.08 -37.77
C GLN A 89 -19.77 8.95 -38.40
N GLU A 90 -20.07 9.69 -39.47
CA GLU A 90 -19.18 10.68 -40.08
C GLU A 90 -19.06 11.92 -39.19
N GLU A 91 -20.14 12.39 -38.57
CA GLU A 91 -20.12 13.40 -37.50
C GLU A 91 -19.37 12.91 -36.26
N LYS A 92 -19.62 11.68 -35.79
CA LYS A 92 -18.81 11.08 -34.71
C LYS A 92 -17.37 10.88 -35.12
N ARG A 93 -17.06 10.63 -36.39
CA ARG A 93 -15.69 10.49 -36.91
C ARG A 93 -15.04 11.84 -37.10
N HIS A 94 -15.78 12.91 -37.40
CA HIS A 94 -15.31 14.29 -37.39
C HIS A 94 -15.13 14.82 -35.97
N GLN A 95 -16.03 14.51 -35.04
CA GLN A 95 -15.89 14.81 -33.60
C GLN A 95 -14.76 13.99 -32.98
N LYS A 96 -14.64 12.70 -33.31
CA LYS A 96 -13.55 11.83 -32.85
C LYS A 96 -12.25 12.18 -33.56
N ALA A 97 -12.22 12.60 -34.83
CA ALA A 97 -11.04 13.14 -35.49
C ALA A 97 -10.67 14.54 -35.00
N ALA A 98 -11.62 15.34 -34.49
CA ALA A 98 -11.36 16.60 -33.81
C ALA A 98 -10.86 16.36 -32.37
N LEU A 99 -11.40 15.38 -31.65
CA LEU A 99 -10.91 14.89 -30.35
C LEU A 99 -9.56 14.19 -30.47
N VAL A 100 -9.31 13.47 -31.57
CA VAL A 100 -8.07 12.77 -31.90
C VAL A 100 -7.06 13.75 -32.48
N LYS A 101 -7.44 14.79 -33.23
CA LYS A 101 -6.54 15.91 -33.54
C LYS A 101 -6.20 16.74 -32.28
N ARG A 102 -7.14 16.89 -31.34
CA ARG A 102 -6.90 17.47 -30.01
C ARG A 102 -5.98 16.59 -29.13
N ARG A 103 -6.04 15.26 -29.24
CA ARG A 103 -5.18 14.32 -28.48
C ARG A 103 -3.83 14.00 -29.13
N ILE A 104 -3.78 13.77 -30.45
CA ILE A 104 -2.59 13.29 -31.16
C ILE A 104 -1.63 14.43 -31.56
N GLY A 105 -2.08 15.68 -31.54
CA GLY A 105 -1.19 16.81 -31.83
C GLY A 105 -0.21 17.17 -30.71
N HIS A 106 -0.39 16.70 -29.47
CA HIS A 106 0.26 17.34 -28.32
C HIS A 106 0.57 16.47 -27.09
N ASP A 107 0.25 15.18 -27.12
CA ASP A 107 0.51 14.24 -26.02
C ASP A 107 1.75 13.35 -26.27
N ASP A 108 2.62 13.79 -27.20
CA ASP A 108 3.94 13.22 -27.32
C ASP A 108 4.85 13.82 -26.24
N LYS A 109 4.78 13.28 -25.02
CA LYS A 109 5.67 13.64 -23.90
C LYS A 109 7.16 13.41 -24.21
N SER A 110 7.51 12.85 -25.38
CA SER A 110 8.89 12.80 -25.85
C SER A 110 9.44 14.16 -26.28
N ARG A 111 8.59 15.15 -26.57
CA ARG A 111 8.97 16.53 -26.93
C ARG A 111 8.93 17.46 -25.73
N SER A 112 9.89 18.39 -25.66
CA SER A 112 9.96 19.34 -24.54
C SER A 112 8.78 20.33 -24.56
N LEU A 113 8.46 20.89 -23.40
CA LEU A 113 7.42 21.92 -23.27
C LEU A 113 7.69 23.14 -24.15
N PHE A 114 8.96 23.44 -24.40
CA PHE A 114 9.42 24.49 -25.31
C PHE A 114 9.00 24.23 -26.76
N GLU A 115 9.20 23.01 -27.28
CA GLU A 115 8.77 22.62 -28.63
C GLU A 115 7.24 22.62 -28.75
N ARG A 116 6.59 22.15 -27.70
CA ARG A 116 5.14 22.10 -27.49
C ARG A 116 4.51 23.51 -27.44
N ALA A 117 5.21 24.50 -26.87
CA ALA A 117 4.83 25.90 -26.85
C ALA A 117 5.08 26.62 -28.20
N GLY A 118 5.77 25.98 -29.14
CA GLY A 118 6.05 26.51 -30.48
C GLY A 118 7.39 27.23 -30.62
N GLY A 119 8.34 26.95 -29.73
CA GLY A 119 9.74 27.38 -29.80
C GLY A 119 9.94 28.91 -29.70
N ASP A 120 11.14 29.36 -30.08
CA ASP A 120 11.59 30.73 -29.84
C ASP A 120 10.69 31.80 -30.47
N ARG A 121 10.16 31.57 -31.68
CA ARG A 121 9.31 32.55 -32.37
C ARG A 121 8.01 32.84 -31.62
N LYS A 122 7.36 31.80 -31.07
CA LYS A 122 6.13 32.01 -30.30
C LYS A 122 6.42 32.59 -28.93
N LEU A 123 7.52 32.19 -28.28
CA LEU A 123 7.94 32.79 -27.02
C LEU A 123 8.27 34.27 -27.15
N GLU A 124 8.92 34.69 -28.23
CA GLU A 124 9.16 36.12 -28.52
C GLU A 124 7.83 36.90 -28.61
N ALA A 125 6.83 36.35 -29.32
CA ALA A 125 5.51 36.96 -29.42
C ALA A 125 4.76 37.03 -28.07
N ILE A 126 4.87 35.98 -27.25
CA ILE A 126 4.29 35.92 -25.90
C ILE A 126 4.93 36.96 -25.00
N VAL A 127 6.26 37.04 -25.00
CA VAL A 127 7.00 38.03 -24.21
C VAL A 127 6.66 39.44 -24.67
N ALA A 128 6.55 39.68 -25.96
CA ALA A 128 6.12 40.99 -26.47
C ALA A 128 4.73 41.37 -25.94
N ASN A 129 3.74 40.48 -26.08
CA ASN A 129 2.37 40.69 -25.64
C ASN A 129 2.25 40.85 -24.11
N PHE A 130 2.98 40.02 -23.35
CA PHE A 130 3.07 40.14 -21.89
C PHE A 130 3.53 41.55 -21.47
N TYR A 131 4.61 42.08 -22.05
CA TYR A 131 5.10 43.42 -21.73
C TYR A 131 4.09 44.52 -22.08
N ASP A 132 3.41 44.39 -23.22
CA ASP A 132 2.43 45.39 -23.65
C ASP A 132 1.23 45.43 -22.67
N LYS A 133 0.84 44.27 -22.13
CA LYS A 133 -0.16 44.19 -21.05
C LYS A 133 0.40 44.67 -19.70
N ALA A 134 1.62 44.31 -19.33
CA ALA A 134 2.23 44.66 -18.04
C ALA A 134 2.43 46.18 -17.85
N ILE A 135 2.60 46.92 -18.95
CA ILE A 135 2.70 48.40 -18.94
C ILE A 135 1.31 49.06 -18.80
N THR A 136 0.24 48.38 -19.21
CA THR A 136 -1.13 48.91 -19.13
C THR A 136 -1.85 48.51 -17.85
N GLU A 137 -1.44 47.41 -17.22
CA GLU A 137 -2.01 46.87 -15.98
C GLU A 137 -1.59 47.66 -14.73
N PRO A 138 -2.54 48.22 -13.94
CA PRO A 138 -2.23 49.07 -12.78
C PRO A 138 -1.32 48.42 -11.73
N ARG A 139 -1.50 47.12 -11.45
CA ARG A 139 -0.74 46.38 -10.42
C ARG A 139 0.73 46.17 -10.77
N THR A 140 1.10 46.24 -12.05
CA THR A 140 2.48 45.95 -12.50
C THR A 140 3.16 47.15 -13.15
N ARG A 141 2.39 48.13 -13.63
CA ARG A 141 2.87 49.25 -14.45
C ARG A 141 4.07 49.99 -13.85
N ALA A 142 4.07 50.23 -12.54
CA ALA A 142 5.14 50.97 -11.84
C ALA A 142 6.53 50.33 -12.04
N TYR A 143 6.59 49.00 -12.18
CA TYR A 143 7.84 48.25 -12.36
C TYR A 143 8.33 48.25 -13.82
N PHE A 144 7.44 48.43 -14.80
CA PHE A 144 7.75 48.30 -16.23
C PHE A 144 7.92 49.65 -16.97
N GLU A 145 7.37 50.75 -16.47
CA GLU A 145 7.34 52.06 -17.17
C GLU A 145 8.72 52.76 -17.25
N LYS A 146 9.56 52.64 -16.21
CA LYS A 146 10.87 53.33 -16.13
C LYS A 146 11.95 52.81 -17.09
N ASN A 147 11.75 51.63 -17.69
CA ASN A 147 12.81 50.89 -18.38
C ASN A 147 12.76 50.97 -19.91
N SER A 148 12.04 51.93 -20.51
CA SER A 148 11.83 52.03 -21.98
C SER A 148 13.11 51.87 -22.83
N ARG A 149 14.26 52.39 -22.38
CA ARG A 149 15.57 52.26 -23.06
C ARG A 149 16.20 50.85 -22.96
N LYS A 150 15.81 50.04 -21.97
CA LYS A 150 16.31 48.67 -21.69
C LYS A 150 15.27 47.57 -22.00
N VAL A 151 14.03 47.92 -22.36
CA VAL A 151 12.94 46.95 -22.64
C VAL A 151 13.37 45.86 -23.61
N LYS A 152 14.09 46.20 -24.69
CA LYS A 152 14.57 45.21 -25.67
C LYS A 152 15.45 44.13 -25.02
N HIS A 153 16.36 44.53 -24.14
CA HIS A 153 17.24 43.60 -23.43
C HIS A 153 16.50 42.77 -22.38
N LEU A 154 15.54 43.37 -21.67
CA LEU A 154 14.72 42.67 -20.68
C LEU A 154 13.76 41.65 -21.32
N LYS A 155 13.16 41.98 -22.48
CA LYS A 155 12.39 41.03 -23.30
C LYS A 155 13.24 39.81 -23.68
N GLN A 156 14.48 40.04 -24.13
CA GLN A 156 15.39 38.95 -24.50
C GLN A 156 15.76 38.07 -23.29
N LYS A 157 16.08 38.65 -22.14
CA LYS A 157 16.37 37.88 -20.90
C LYS A 157 15.18 37.06 -20.44
N LEU A 158 13.97 37.63 -20.49
CA LEU A 158 12.74 36.93 -20.12
C LEU A 158 12.44 35.78 -21.09
N GLN A 159 12.67 35.97 -22.39
CA GLN A 159 12.55 34.91 -23.39
C GLN A 159 13.54 33.77 -23.12
N THR A 160 14.82 34.07 -22.84
CA THR A 160 15.82 33.05 -22.51
C THR A 160 15.46 32.29 -21.24
N PHE A 161 14.96 32.98 -20.22
CA PHE A 161 14.46 32.37 -18.99
C PHE A 161 13.29 31.41 -19.26
N LEU A 162 12.28 31.85 -20.01
CA LEU A 162 11.14 31.01 -20.38
C LEU A 162 11.57 29.81 -21.24
N ALA A 163 12.47 30.03 -22.19
CA ALA A 163 12.97 28.96 -23.04
C ALA A 163 13.72 27.89 -22.23
N ALA A 164 14.57 28.29 -21.28
CA ALA A 164 15.26 27.37 -20.37
C ALA A 164 14.28 26.60 -19.45
N THR A 165 13.32 27.32 -18.86
CA THR A 165 12.34 26.75 -17.92
C THR A 165 11.42 25.72 -18.58
N LEU A 166 11.12 25.89 -19.87
CA LEU A 166 10.29 24.97 -20.66
C LEU A 166 11.09 23.81 -21.28
N GLY A 167 12.38 23.66 -20.96
CA GLY A 167 13.22 22.59 -21.49
C GLY A 167 13.71 22.82 -22.93
N GLY A 168 13.90 24.08 -23.31
CA GLY A 168 14.56 24.47 -24.55
C GLY A 168 16.10 24.36 -24.46
N PRO A 169 16.83 24.68 -25.53
CA PRO A 169 18.29 24.50 -25.63
C PRO A 169 19.10 25.51 -24.80
N TYR A 170 18.45 26.37 -24.03
CA TYR A 170 19.07 27.45 -23.29
C TYR A 170 19.27 27.05 -21.82
N SER A 171 20.38 27.50 -21.23
CA SER A 171 20.57 27.46 -19.78
C SER A 171 20.33 28.86 -19.21
N TYR A 172 19.68 28.94 -18.06
CA TYR A 172 19.44 30.18 -17.35
C TYR A 172 19.74 29.95 -15.87
N ASP A 173 20.51 30.85 -15.27
CA ASP A 173 20.81 30.79 -13.85
C ASP A 173 19.59 31.27 -13.05
N VAL A 174 18.93 30.34 -12.36
CA VAL A 174 17.73 30.62 -11.57
C VAL A 174 18.05 31.54 -10.39
N THR A 175 19.29 31.54 -9.87
CA THR A 175 19.70 32.45 -8.80
C THR A 175 19.69 33.91 -9.27
N ALA A 176 19.91 34.15 -10.56
CA ALA A 176 19.83 35.49 -11.14
C ALA A 176 18.40 36.08 -11.11
N VAL A 177 17.36 35.24 -11.14
CA VAL A 177 15.96 35.70 -10.98
C VAL A 177 15.77 36.27 -9.59
N LYS A 178 16.23 35.55 -8.56
CA LYS A 178 16.14 35.97 -7.17
C LYS A 178 16.87 37.28 -6.93
N THR A 179 18.13 37.37 -7.34
CA THR A 179 18.94 38.58 -7.16
C THR A 179 18.36 39.80 -7.88
N ALA A 180 17.80 39.62 -9.07
CA ALA A 180 17.22 40.72 -9.85
C ALA A 180 15.92 41.28 -9.23
N HIS A 181 15.13 40.43 -8.59
CA HIS A 181 13.84 40.83 -8.01
C HIS A 181 13.92 41.09 -6.50
N TYR A 182 15.03 40.74 -5.85
CA TYR A 182 15.15 40.86 -4.40
C TYR A 182 14.83 42.25 -3.91
N TYR A 183 15.46 43.30 -4.44
CA TYR A 183 15.23 44.69 -4.00
C TYR A 183 13.93 45.32 -4.53
N LEU A 184 13.10 44.57 -5.24
CA LEU A 184 11.81 45.06 -5.71
C LEU A 184 10.73 44.76 -4.67
N ASN A 185 9.80 45.69 -4.47
CA ASN A 185 8.66 45.53 -3.55
C ASN A 185 7.54 44.65 -4.14
N ILE A 186 7.91 43.49 -4.70
CA ILE A 186 6.96 42.60 -5.38
C ILE A 186 6.26 41.71 -4.36
N THR A 187 4.96 41.97 -4.18
CA THR A 187 4.07 41.18 -3.33
C THR A 187 3.48 40.00 -4.10
N ASP A 188 2.81 39.07 -3.41
CA ASP A 188 2.07 37.98 -4.05
C ASP A 188 0.97 38.50 -4.99
N VAL A 189 0.34 39.63 -4.67
CA VAL A 189 -0.67 40.26 -5.53
C VAL A 189 -0.06 40.68 -6.87
N HIS A 190 1.17 41.20 -6.83
CA HIS A 190 1.93 41.57 -8.03
C HIS A 190 2.33 40.32 -8.82
N PHE A 191 2.75 39.25 -8.16
CA PHE A 191 3.13 38.00 -8.83
C PHE A 191 1.93 37.28 -9.47
N ASP A 192 0.80 37.19 -8.77
CA ASP A 192 -0.45 36.63 -9.29
C ASP A 192 -0.90 37.35 -10.55
N CYS A 193 -0.85 38.69 -10.52
CA CYS A 193 -1.11 39.51 -11.69
C CYS A 193 -0.18 39.16 -12.86
N VAL A 194 1.12 38.98 -12.61
CA VAL A 194 2.07 38.58 -13.67
C VAL A 194 1.71 37.21 -14.28
N VAL A 195 1.31 36.23 -13.47
CA VAL A 195 0.86 34.91 -13.97
C VAL A 195 -0.45 35.02 -14.76
N GLU A 196 -1.39 35.85 -14.32
CA GLU A 196 -2.62 36.18 -15.07
C GLU A 196 -2.27 36.77 -16.45
N LEU A 197 -1.37 37.74 -16.49
CA LEU A 197 -0.91 38.39 -17.71
C LEU A 197 -0.20 37.44 -18.67
N PHE A 198 0.65 36.55 -18.15
CA PHE A 198 1.25 35.49 -18.96
C PHE A 198 0.17 34.56 -19.52
N THR A 199 -0.73 34.04 -18.69
CA THR A 199 -1.81 33.16 -19.13
C THR A 199 -2.63 33.81 -20.26
N ALA A 200 -2.95 35.09 -20.12
CA ALA A 200 -3.62 35.87 -21.18
C ALA A 200 -2.76 35.95 -22.46
N ALA A 201 -1.46 36.25 -22.35
CA ALA A 201 -0.55 36.32 -23.49
C ALA A 201 -0.39 34.96 -24.21
N PHE A 202 -0.31 33.86 -23.46
CA PHE A 202 -0.25 32.49 -24.00
C PHE A 202 -1.54 32.13 -24.77
N ASN A 203 -2.70 32.49 -24.21
CA ASN A 203 -4.00 32.25 -24.86
C ASN A 203 -4.16 33.05 -26.15
N GLU A 204 -3.74 34.32 -26.17
CA GLU A 204 -3.83 35.19 -27.36
C GLU A 204 -2.89 34.76 -28.50
N VAL A 205 -1.72 34.22 -28.18
CA VAL A 205 -0.79 33.64 -29.17
C VAL A 205 -1.27 32.25 -29.66
N GLY A 206 -2.38 31.74 -29.13
CA GLY A 206 -3.02 30.51 -29.56
C GLY A 206 -2.27 29.26 -29.09
N ILE A 207 -1.65 29.30 -27.91
CA ILE A 207 -1.12 28.11 -27.25
C ILE A 207 -2.27 27.30 -26.64
N HIS A 208 -2.15 25.97 -26.69
CA HIS A 208 -3.18 25.07 -26.20
C HIS A 208 -3.38 25.21 -24.67
N PRO A 209 -4.61 25.24 -24.14
CA PRO A 209 -4.89 25.44 -22.72
C PRO A 209 -4.12 24.50 -21.78
N ALA A 210 -3.97 23.22 -22.15
CA ALA A 210 -3.19 22.25 -21.37
C ALA A 210 -1.71 22.64 -21.23
N VAL A 211 -1.09 23.18 -22.28
CA VAL A 211 0.29 23.68 -22.23
C VAL A 211 0.35 24.95 -21.39
N THR A 212 -0.62 25.84 -21.52
CA THR A 212 -0.72 27.06 -20.70
C THR A 212 -0.84 26.73 -19.21
N GLU A 213 -1.59 25.69 -18.86
CA GLU A 213 -1.73 25.20 -17.48
C GLU A 213 -0.44 24.56 -16.94
N GLU A 214 0.22 23.71 -17.74
CA GLU A 214 1.54 23.14 -17.41
C GLU A 214 2.59 24.26 -17.22
N VAL A 215 2.61 25.28 -18.09
CA VAL A 215 3.49 26.45 -18.00
C VAL A 215 3.15 27.29 -16.77
N GLY A 216 1.87 27.55 -16.50
CA GLY A 216 1.43 28.30 -15.33
C GLY A 216 1.87 27.64 -14.03
N THR A 217 1.81 26.30 -13.97
CA THR A 217 2.32 25.52 -12.84
C THR A 217 3.84 25.67 -12.68
N LEU A 218 4.59 25.64 -13.79
CA LEU A 218 6.05 25.86 -13.76
C LEU A 218 6.43 27.29 -13.34
N LEU A 219 5.73 28.31 -13.83
CA LEU A 219 5.93 29.69 -13.42
C LEU A 219 5.57 29.89 -11.95
N GLY A 220 4.53 29.20 -11.46
CA GLY A 220 4.17 29.17 -10.04
C GLY A 220 5.32 28.71 -9.14
N LYS A 221 6.19 27.80 -9.63
CA LYS A 221 7.38 27.34 -8.88
C LYS A 221 8.43 28.44 -8.68
N THR A 222 8.44 29.49 -9.50
CA THR A 222 9.38 30.61 -9.35
C THR A 222 8.83 31.76 -8.50
N ARG A 223 7.63 31.58 -7.92
CA ARG A 223 7.00 32.57 -7.04
C ARG A 223 7.92 32.94 -5.89
N ARG A 224 8.52 31.93 -5.25
CA ARG A 224 9.40 32.13 -4.11
C ARG A 224 10.53 33.06 -4.50
N GLU A 225 11.25 32.74 -5.57
CA GLU A 225 12.43 33.50 -6.02
C GLU A 225 12.12 34.97 -6.32
N VAL A 226 10.90 35.29 -6.78
CA VAL A 226 10.49 36.67 -7.07
C VAL A 226 9.98 37.43 -5.84
N THR A 227 9.21 36.77 -4.96
CA THR A 227 8.58 37.40 -3.77
C THR A 227 9.44 37.36 -2.51
N THR A 228 10.54 36.59 -2.52
CA THR A 228 11.45 36.41 -1.38
C THR A 228 11.97 37.74 -0.85
N GLY A 229 12.24 38.70 -1.75
CA GLY A 229 12.68 40.05 -1.40
C GLY A 229 11.80 40.72 -0.35
N TYR A 230 10.57 40.98 -0.75
CA TYR A 230 9.58 41.62 0.10
C TYR A 230 9.26 40.81 1.36
N THR A 231 9.07 39.50 1.24
CA THR A 231 8.66 38.64 2.36
C THR A 231 9.72 38.55 3.48
N VAL A 232 11.00 38.46 3.12
CA VAL A 232 12.11 38.44 4.08
C VAL A 232 12.21 39.79 4.81
N ARG A 233 12.24 40.90 4.05
CA ARG A 233 12.31 42.25 4.60
C ARG A 233 11.15 42.55 5.55
N THR A 234 9.95 42.13 5.16
CA THR A 234 8.73 42.26 5.98
C THR A 234 8.86 41.60 7.33
N GLU A 235 9.43 40.40 7.40
CA GLU A 235 9.57 39.70 8.68
C GLU A 235 10.73 40.21 9.52
N ILE A 236 11.85 40.61 8.91
CA ILE A 236 12.96 41.26 9.61
C ILE A 236 12.44 42.54 10.29
N ALA A 237 11.72 43.36 9.53
CA ALA A 237 11.10 44.57 10.05
C ALA A 237 10.08 44.29 11.16
N ARG A 238 9.23 43.26 10.99
CA ARG A 238 8.26 42.86 12.02
C ARG A 238 8.95 42.45 13.32
N ARG A 239 10.06 41.70 13.25
CA ARG A 239 10.85 41.27 14.41
C ARG A 239 11.56 42.43 15.11
N ASN A 240 12.08 43.39 14.35
CA ASN A 240 12.68 44.59 14.91
C ASN A 240 11.63 45.50 15.57
N ASN A 241 10.42 45.57 15.00
CA ASN A 241 9.29 46.28 15.60
C ASN A 241 8.77 45.65 16.91
N GLU A 242 8.94 44.34 17.12
CA GLU A 242 8.66 43.68 18.42
C GLU A 242 9.62 44.15 19.54
N ARG A 243 10.75 44.81 19.20
CA ARG A 243 11.67 45.46 20.15
C ARG A 243 11.32 46.91 20.49
N GLY A 244 10.31 47.50 19.84
CA GLY A 244 9.75 48.84 20.11
C GLY A 244 9.99 49.86 18.98
N LEU A 245 8.94 50.60 18.60
CA LEU A 245 8.96 51.58 17.48
C LEU A 245 9.74 52.87 17.79
N GLU A 246 9.93 53.22 19.07
CA GLU A 246 10.67 54.44 19.47
C GLU A 246 12.11 54.47 18.92
N GLY A 247 12.79 53.31 18.89
CA GLY A 247 14.14 53.22 18.34
C GLY A 247 14.23 53.38 16.82
N LEU A 248 13.14 53.10 16.09
CA LEU A 248 13.07 53.33 14.64
C LEU A 248 12.95 54.83 14.35
N TYR A 249 12.12 55.54 15.12
CA TYR A 249 11.99 56.99 15.03
C TYR A 249 13.33 57.71 15.33
N GLU A 250 14.03 57.30 16.40
CA GLU A 250 15.35 57.85 16.76
C GLU A 250 16.41 57.64 15.66
N LYS A 251 16.45 56.46 15.03
CA LYS A 251 17.34 56.20 13.89
C LYS A 251 17.05 57.09 12.68
N LEU A 252 15.76 57.37 12.44
CA LEU A 252 15.32 58.11 11.26
C LEU A 252 15.59 59.61 11.36
N ILE A 253 15.49 60.19 12.55
CA ILE A 253 15.84 61.61 12.78
C ILE A 253 17.36 61.81 12.79
N GLY A 254 18.14 60.82 13.25
CA GLY A 254 19.60 60.89 13.29
C GLY A 254 20.10 62.06 14.14
N ASP A 255 20.87 62.98 13.53
CA ASP A 255 21.32 64.23 14.15
C ASP A 255 20.27 65.38 14.10
N ASN A 256 19.14 65.17 13.43
CA ASN A 256 18.06 66.16 13.34
C ASN A 256 17.07 65.99 14.50
N ASP A 257 16.38 67.08 14.87
CA ASP A 257 15.41 67.07 15.97
C ASP A 257 14.02 66.51 15.54
N ASP A 258 13.74 66.40 14.23
CA ASP A 258 12.43 65.97 13.70
C ASP A 258 12.51 65.34 12.28
N LEU A 259 11.36 64.93 11.75
CA LEU A 259 11.23 64.35 10.40
C LEU A 259 11.03 65.38 9.28
N VAL A 260 11.12 66.69 9.56
CA VAL A 260 10.92 67.74 8.53
C VAL A 260 11.84 67.57 7.33
N PRO A 261 13.16 67.29 7.48
CA PRO A 261 14.04 67.08 6.33
C PRO A 261 13.59 65.93 5.43
N PHE A 262 13.01 64.89 6.02
CA PHE A 262 12.45 63.76 5.27
C PHE A 262 11.17 64.13 4.51
N ILE A 263 10.26 64.86 5.15
CA ILE A 263 9.01 65.31 4.51
C ILE A 263 9.30 66.30 3.37
N GLU A 264 10.19 67.27 3.58
CA GLU A 264 10.61 68.21 2.53
C GLU A 264 11.20 67.45 1.33
N ARG A 265 12.09 66.50 1.60
CA ARG A 265 12.73 65.71 0.55
C ARG A 265 11.75 64.82 -0.21
N LEU A 266 10.79 64.23 0.51
CA LEU A 266 9.71 63.45 -0.09
C LEU A 266 8.86 64.32 -1.03
N MET A 267 8.49 65.53 -0.60
CA MET A 267 7.69 66.44 -1.42
C MET A 267 8.45 66.95 -2.65
N ASP A 268 9.76 67.21 -2.53
CA ASP A 268 10.61 67.52 -3.69
C ASP A 268 10.55 66.40 -4.74
N ILE A 269 10.61 65.14 -4.30
CA ILE A 269 10.55 63.97 -5.20
C ILE A 269 9.16 63.83 -5.83
N ILE A 270 8.10 63.96 -5.03
CA ILE A 270 6.70 63.89 -5.49
C ILE A 270 6.42 65.00 -6.51
N SER A 271 6.98 66.20 -6.32
CA SER A 271 6.80 67.33 -7.24
C SER A 271 7.34 67.06 -8.65
N LEU A 272 8.30 66.15 -8.76
CA LEU A 272 8.90 65.70 -10.02
C LEU A 272 8.24 64.43 -10.56
N ASP A 273 7.41 63.74 -9.77
CA ASP A 273 6.76 62.50 -10.17
C ASP A 273 5.39 62.72 -10.83
N LYS A 274 5.42 62.76 -12.17
CA LYS A 274 4.22 62.85 -13.02
C LYS A 274 3.16 61.76 -12.77
N ARG A 275 3.52 60.64 -12.12
CA ARG A 275 2.59 59.54 -11.82
C ARG A 275 1.56 59.93 -10.75
N ILE A 276 1.95 60.76 -9.79
CA ILE A 276 1.13 61.12 -8.62
C ILE A 276 0.98 62.63 -8.41
N LEU A 277 1.75 63.46 -9.13
CA LEU A 277 1.71 64.93 -9.04
C LEU A 277 0.29 65.51 -9.12
N TRP A 278 -0.53 64.98 -10.03
CA TRP A 278 -1.91 65.43 -10.25
C TRP A 278 -2.78 65.36 -8.98
N ALA A 279 -2.47 64.47 -8.03
CA ALA A 279 -3.23 64.34 -6.79
C ALA A 279 -3.01 65.54 -5.84
N PHE A 280 -1.95 66.31 -6.07
CA PHE A 280 -1.52 67.46 -5.28
C PHE A 280 -1.77 68.80 -5.99
N GLU A 281 -2.23 68.80 -7.25
CA GLU A 281 -2.59 70.01 -7.99
C GLU A 281 -3.76 70.74 -7.31
N ASP A 282 -3.66 72.07 -7.21
CA ASP A 282 -4.65 72.98 -6.56
C ASP A 282 -4.89 72.73 -5.05
N ARG A 283 -3.96 72.07 -4.36
CA ARG A 283 -4.03 71.86 -2.90
C ARG A 283 -2.98 72.68 -2.16
N ASP A 284 -3.28 72.97 -0.90
CA ASP A 284 -2.33 73.61 0.00
C ASP A 284 -1.24 72.61 0.43
N ILE A 285 -0.05 72.79 -0.15
CA ILE A 285 1.11 71.91 0.06
C ILE A 285 1.60 71.99 1.51
N ASP A 286 1.54 73.15 2.15
CA ASP A 286 2.02 73.35 3.52
C ASP A 286 1.15 72.53 4.49
N THR A 287 -0.18 72.56 4.30
CA THR A 287 -1.13 71.73 5.06
C THR A 287 -0.90 70.22 4.84
N ILE A 288 -0.51 69.80 3.62
CA ILE A 288 -0.24 68.39 3.30
C ILE A 288 1.08 67.93 3.94
N GLN A 289 2.13 68.76 3.87
CA GLN A 289 3.41 68.51 4.53
C GLN A 289 3.22 68.36 6.03
N GLU A 290 2.49 69.27 6.67
CA GLU A 290 2.17 69.20 8.09
C GLU A 290 1.39 67.90 8.40
N GLY A 291 0.36 67.58 7.62
CA GLY A 291 -0.42 66.36 7.79
C GLY A 291 0.40 65.07 7.66
N LEU A 292 1.32 65.01 6.69
CA LEU A 292 2.24 63.88 6.50
C LEU A 292 3.26 63.78 7.63
N LEU A 293 3.78 64.90 8.13
CA LEU A 293 4.70 64.95 9.26
C LEU A 293 4.06 64.34 10.52
N TYR A 294 2.86 64.80 10.89
CA TYR A 294 2.14 64.24 12.05
C TYR A 294 1.80 62.76 11.86
N TYR A 295 1.37 62.37 10.66
CA TYR A 295 0.99 60.98 10.39
C TYR A 295 2.18 60.03 10.43
N LEU A 296 3.27 60.36 9.74
CA LEU A 296 4.46 59.52 9.68
C LEU A 296 5.19 59.49 11.03
N THR A 297 5.18 60.58 11.79
CA THR A 297 5.69 60.57 13.17
C THR A 297 4.89 59.61 14.06
N ASP A 298 3.56 59.65 14.01
CA ASP A 298 2.69 58.78 14.83
C ASP A 298 2.83 57.29 14.42
N VAL A 299 2.87 57.01 13.12
CA VAL A 299 2.98 55.65 12.58
C VAL A 299 4.35 55.01 12.85
N LEU A 300 5.41 55.82 12.89
CA LEU A 300 6.77 55.37 13.14
C LEU A 300 7.15 55.41 14.63
N GLY A 301 6.23 55.79 15.53
CA GLY A 301 6.44 55.73 16.99
C GLY A 301 7.12 56.96 17.61
N GLY A 302 7.06 58.12 16.94
CA GLY A 302 7.55 59.39 17.46
C GLY A 302 6.56 60.12 18.40
N PRO A 303 6.94 61.31 18.91
CA PRO A 303 6.22 61.99 19.99
C PRO A 303 4.93 62.71 19.54
N LEU A 304 4.71 62.87 18.24
CA LEU A 304 3.56 63.56 17.68
C LEU A 304 2.44 62.58 17.37
N THR A 305 1.21 62.88 17.80
CA THR A 305 0.02 62.06 17.52
C THR A 305 -0.79 62.66 16.38
N TYR A 306 -1.19 61.84 15.40
CA TYR A 306 -2.01 62.28 14.30
C TYR A 306 -3.49 62.38 14.71
N LYS A 307 -4.03 63.60 14.69
CA LYS A 307 -5.46 63.88 14.99
C LYS A 307 -6.31 64.16 13.74
N GLY A 308 -5.76 63.90 12.56
CA GLY A 308 -6.42 64.21 11.29
C GLY A 308 -7.55 63.26 10.92
N LYS A 309 -8.16 63.49 9.75
CA LYS A 309 -9.23 62.64 9.21
C LYS A 309 -8.69 61.26 8.85
N ASN A 310 -9.54 60.24 8.91
CA ASN A 310 -9.16 58.88 8.52
C ASN A 310 -8.71 58.83 7.04
N LEU A 311 -7.62 58.12 6.75
CA LEU A 311 -7.01 58.00 5.41
C LEU A 311 -8.02 57.63 4.32
N SER A 312 -8.96 56.72 4.61
CA SER A 312 -9.98 56.30 3.65
C SER A 312 -10.94 57.42 3.24
N SER A 313 -11.18 58.38 4.13
CA SER A 313 -12.05 59.53 3.87
C SER A 313 -11.33 60.64 3.11
N LEU A 314 -10.02 60.82 3.36
CA LEU A 314 -9.18 61.81 2.68
C LEU A 314 -8.95 61.44 1.21
N HIS A 315 -8.71 60.16 0.92
CA HIS A 315 -8.35 59.69 -0.42
C HIS A 315 -9.56 59.28 -1.28
N ARG A 316 -10.79 59.35 -0.73
CA ARG A 316 -12.01 58.88 -1.41
C ARG A 316 -12.27 59.55 -2.76
N SER A 317 -12.01 60.86 -2.86
CA SER A 317 -12.25 61.63 -4.09
C SER A 317 -11.11 61.54 -5.10
N LEU A 318 -9.99 60.90 -4.73
CA LEU A 318 -8.76 60.88 -5.53
C LEU A 318 -8.63 59.62 -6.40
N GLU A 319 -9.62 58.72 -6.43
CA GLU A 319 -9.64 57.52 -7.29
C GLU A 319 -8.29 56.78 -7.42
N LEU A 320 -7.54 56.72 -6.31
CA LEU A 320 -6.21 56.12 -6.30
C LEU A 320 -6.31 54.60 -6.55
N ASN A 321 -5.30 54.05 -7.23
CA ASN A 321 -5.20 52.63 -7.56
C ASN A 321 -3.80 52.12 -7.15
N ASP A 322 -3.54 50.83 -7.32
CA ASP A 322 -2.26 50.21 -6.95
C ASP A 322 -1.05 50.88 -7.59
N PHE A 323 -1.17 51.35 -8.83
CA PHE A 323 -0.09 52.07 -9.52
C PHE A 323 0.29 53.35 -8.79
N HIS A 324 -0.68 54.13 -8.32
CA HIS A 324 -0.44 55.38 -7.60
C HIS A 324 0.18 55.13 -6.22
N PHE A 325 -0.26 54.08 -5.51
CA PHE A 325 0.29 53.75 -4.20
C PHE A 325 1.72 53.21 -4.29
N ASP A 326 2.00 52.33 -5.26
CA ASP A 326 3.35 51.85 -5.54
C ASP A 326 4.29 53.00 -5.92
N ALA A 327 3.80 53.94 -6.74
CA ALA A 327 4.57 55.12 -7.13
C ALA A 327 5.00 55.95 -5.91
N PHE A 328 4.09 56.12 -4.94
CA PHE A 328 4.33 56.82 -3.68
C PHE A 328 5.34 56.09 -2.78
N LEU A 329 5.23 54.77 -2.60
CA LEU A 329 6.23 54.00 -1.84
C LEU A 329 7.62 54.10 -2.47
N MET A 330 7.72 54.03 -3.80
CA MET A 330 8.98 54.21 -4.52
C MET A 330 9.57 55.62 -4.42
N ASP A 331 8.76 56.62 -4.06
CA ASP A 331 9.21 57.99 -3.83
C ASP A 331 9.66 58.18 -2.38
N ILE A 332 9.02 57.50 -1.42
CA ILE A 332 9.49 57.41 -0.03
C ILE A 332 10.84 56.70 0.04
N GLU A 333 10.97 55.54 -0.60
CA GLU A 333 12.25 54.80 -0.68
C GLU A 333 13.37 55.71 -1.20
N ARG A 334 13.11 56.44 -2.30
CA ARG A 334 14.08 57.41 -2.86
C ARG A 334 14.38 58.58 -1.93
N ALA A 335 13.39 59.08 -1.19
CA ALA A 335 13.60 60.14 -0.21
C ALA A 335 14.54 59.67 0.89
N LEU A 336 14.26 58.50 1.48
CA LEU A 336 15.05 57.89 2.54
C LEU A 336 16.48 57.57 2.09
N SER A 337 16.65 56.91 0.93
CA SER A 337 17.99 56.62 0.40
C SER A 337 18.79 57.90 0.10
N SER A 338 18.12 58.99 -0.31
CA SER A 338 18.80 60.27 -0.58
C SER A 338 19.28 60.99 0.69
N LEU A 339 18.71 60.63 1.85
CA LEU A 339 19.12 61.12 3.17
C LEU A 339 20.20 60.24 3.81
N GLY A 340 20.61 59.16 3.14
CA GLY A 340 21.65 58.25 3.64
C GLY A 340 21.15 57.28 4.72
N VAL A 341 19.83 57.09 4.83
CA VAL A 341 19.24 56.04 5.67
C VAL A 341 19.68 54.67 5.13
N ASP A 342 20.10 53.77 6.02
CA ASP A 342 20.53 52.42 5.65
C ASP A 342 19.37 51.59 5.08
N ASP A 343 19.67 50.70 4.14
CA ASP A 343 18.67 49.92 3.41
C ASP A 343 17.76 49.11 4.35
N ASP A 344 18.29 48.60 5.48
CA ASP A 344 17.50 47.85 6.47
C ASP A 344 16.44 48.74 7.14
N THR A 345 16.80 49.98 7.50
CA THR A 345 15.85 50.97 8.05
C THR A 345 14.83 51.43 7.00
N VAL A 346 15.23 51.58 5.74
CA VAL A 346 14.29 51.89 4.64
C VAL A 346 13.24 50.78 4.49
N ASP A 347 13.70 49.52 4.53
CA ASP A 347 12.86 48.35 4.44
C ASP A 347 11.88 48.23 5.62
N GLU A 348 12.32 48.57 6.83
CA GLU A 348 11.46 48.66 8.02
C GLU A 348 10.29 49.62 7.82
N ILE A 349 10.57 50.80 7.25
CA ILE A 349 9.55 51.83 6.99
C ILE A 349 8.58 51.36 5.90
N MET A 350 9.08 50.76 4.81
CA MET A 350 8.23 50.25 3.72
C MET A 350 7.20 49.25 4.25
N VAL A 351 7.62 48.38 5.15
CA VAL A 351 6.79 47.33 5.75
C VAL A 351 5.69 47.89 6.65
N ILE A 352 5.99 48.97 7.39
CA ILE A 352 5.00 49.65 8.23
C ILE A 352 3.94 50.38 7.37
N LEU A 353 4.36 50.90 6.22
CA LEU A 353 3.49 51.67 5.33
C LEU A 353 2.63 50.79 4.41
N GLU A 354 3.08 49.59 4.03
CA GLU A 354 2.35 48.69 3.12
C GLU A 354 0.92 48.33 3.59
N PRO A 355 0.65 48.01 4.87
CA PRO A 355 -0.72 47.79 5.38
C PRO A 355 -1.67 48.98 5.16
N GLN A 356 -1.13 50.21 5.01
CA GLN A 356 -1.94 51.40 4.76
C GLN A 356 -2.52 51.44 3.35
N ARG A 357 -2.03 50.59 2.43
CA ARG A 357 -2.58 50.43 1.08
C ARG A 357 -4.08 50.22 1.12
N THR A 358 -4.58 49.32 1.97
CA THR A 358 -6.01 49.06 2.06
C THR A 358 -6.79 50.30 2.50
N SER A 359 -6.27 51.07 3.45
CA SER A 359 -6.89 52.30 3.94
C SER A 359 -6.93 53.39 2.86
N VAL A 360 -5.85 53.56 2.10
CA VAL A 360 -5.74 54.58 1.05
C VAL A 360 -6.59 54.23 -0.18
N LEU A 361 -6.61 52.95 -0.60
CA LEU A 361 -7.38 52.49 -1.77
C LEU A 361 -8.87 52.24 -1.46
N SER A 362 -9.27 52.12 -0.18
CA SER A 362 -10.65 51.80 0.24
C SER A 362 -11.73 52.84 -0.09
N GLY A 363 -11.39 53.95 -0.76
CA GLY A 363 -12.35 54.80 -1.48
C GLY A 363 -13.16 54.02 -2.53
N GLN A 364 -12.66 52.87 -3.00
CA GLN A 364 -13.32 51.94 -3.91
C GLN A 364 -13.50 50.56 -3.25
N LYS A 365 -14.47 50.38 -2.36
CA LYS A 365 -14.83 49.02 -1.91
C LYS A 365 -15.50 48.25 -3.05
N LYS A 366 -14.75 47.38 -3.74
CA LYS A 366 -15.30 46.04 -3.99
C LYS A 366 -15.37 45.35 -2.64
N ARG A 367 -16.59 45.12 -2.14
CA ARG A 367 -16.81 44.12 -1.10
C ARG A 367 -16.09 42.85 -1.56
N VAL A 368 -15.18 42.33 -0.75
CA VAL A 368 -14.91 40.90 -0.80
C VAL A 368 -16.15 40.25 -0.20
N GLU A 369 -17.19 40.15 -1.03
CA GLU A 369 -18.18 39.10 -0.83
C GLU A 369 -17.37 37.81 -0.87
N SER A 370 -17.52 36.98 0.16
CA SER A 370 -17.14 35.58 0.06
C SER A 370 -17.73 35.06 -1.24
N SER A 371 -16.91 34.93 -2.27
CA SER A 371 -17.33 34.40 -3.55
C SER A 371 -17.45 32.89 -3.41
N ALA A 372 -18.29 32.42 -2.49
CA ALA A 372 -18.94 31.15 -2.67
C ALA A 372 -19.71 31.31 -3.97
N ARG A 373 -19.22 30.68 -5.05
CA ARG A 373 -19.96 30.63 -6.31
C ARG A 373 -21.30 29.97 -5.99
N ILE A 374 -22.35 30.78 -5.86
CA ILE A 374 -23.71 30.29 -5.73
C ILE A 374 -24.07 29.79 -7.13
N VAL A 375 -23.99 28.47 -7.30
CA VAL A 375 -24.47 27.77 -8.49
C VAL A 375 -25.86 27.25 -8.12
N ASP A 376 -26.89 27.68 -8.85
CA ASP A 376 -28.31 27.31 -8.61
C ASP A 376 -28.87 27.66 -7.22
N GLY A 377 -28.44 28.79 -6.63
CA GLY A 377 -29.02 29.29 -5.37
C GLY A 377 -28.56 28.58 -4.09
N LYS A 378 -27.64 27.60 -4.20
CA LYS A 378 -27.09 26.85 -3.06
C LYS A 378 -25.62 27.18 -2.82
N ASN A 379 -25.21 27.20 -1.55
CA ASN A 379 -23.80 27.31 -1.17
C ASN A 379 -23.06 25.97 -1.43
N LEU A 380 -21.72 26.01 -1.41
CA LEU A 380 -20.88 24.84 -1.71
C LEU A 380 -21.15 23.69 -0.72
N LEU A 381 -21.47 24.01 0.53
CA LEU A 381 -21.80 23.07 1.59
C LEU A 381 -23.12 22.30 1.34
N GLU A 382 -24.15 22.99 0.84
CA GLU A 382 -25.46 22.41 0.49
C GLU A 382 -25.40 21.49 -0.74
N ARG A 383 -24.42 21.70 -1.64
CA ARG A 383 -24.20 20.85 -2.82
C ARG A 383 -23.55 19.49 -2.48
N VAL A 384 -22.90 19.36 -1.32
CA VAL A 384 -22.06 18.21 -0.94
C VAL A 384 -22.74 17.27 0.07
N GLY A 385 -23.94 17.63 0.54
CA GLY A 385 -24.69 16.85 1.53
C GLY A 385 -24.51 17.32 2.98
N GLY A 386 -23.97 18.53 3.21
CA GLY A 386 -23.87 19.16 4.52
C GLY A 386 -22.59 18.85 5.31
N GLU A 387 -22.57 19.24 6.59
CA GLU A 387 -21.38 19.17 7.45
C GLU A 387 -20.84 17.73 7.65
N MET A 388 -21.73 16.72 7.64
CA MET A 388 -21.34 15.31 7.85
C MET A 388 -20.41 14.78 6.75
N THR A 389 -20.59 15.21 5.50
CA THR A 389 -19.72 14.77 4.40
C THR A 389 -18.30 15.31 4.58
N ILE A 390 -18.16 16.57 4.98
CA ILE A 390 -16.84 17.18 5.25
C ILE A 390 -16.18 16.51 6.46
N GLU A 391 -16.93 16.17 7.51
CA GLU A 391 -16.40 15.39 8.63
C GLU A 391 -15.86 14.03 8.18
N GLY A 392 -16.61 13.30 7.35
CA GLY A 392 -16.15 12.01 6.78
C GLY A 392 -14.92 12.14 5.87
N VAL A 393 -14.85 13.21 5.08
CA VAL A 393 -13.65 13.53 4.26
C VAL A 393 -12.44 13.82 5.16
N VAL A 394 -12.62 14.59 6.23
CA VAL A 394 -11.55 14.88 7.19
C VAL A 394 -11.09 13.60 7.89
N ASP A 395 -11.99 12.74 8.34
CA ASP A 395 -11.58 11.49 8.98
C ASP A 395 -10.80 10.57 8.04
N THR A 396 -11.24 10.46 6.78
CA THR A 396 -10.53 9.70 5.74
C THR A 396 -9.15 10.31 5.44
N LEU A 397 -9.08 11.65 5.36
CA LEU A 397 -7.83 12.39 5.18
C LEU A 397 -6.84 12.09 6.31
N PHE A 398 -7.26 12.13 7.58
CA PHE A 398 -6.37 11.86 8.70
C PHE A 398 -5.86 10.41 8.73
N SER A 399 -6.67 9.45 8.28
CA SER A 399 -6.23 8.06 8.10
C SER A 399 -5.12 7.97 7.03
N ALA A 400 -5.25 8.70 5.93
CA ALA A 400 -4.23 8.76 4.88
C ALA A 400 -2.93 9.45 5.35
N LEU A 401 -3.06 10.61 6.00
CA LEU A 401 -1.92 11.42 6.49
C LEU A 401 -1.06 10.68 7.52
N ASN A 402 -1.66 9.80 8.33
CA ASN A 402 -0.93 8.96 9.29
C ASN A 402 -0.06 7.87 8.63
N LEU A 403 -0.32 7.56 7.36
CA LEU A 403 0.39 6.55 6.60
C LEU A 403 1.38 7.16 5.60
N ASP A 404 1.12 8.38 5.09
CA ASP A 404 1.98 9.06 4.12
C ASP A 404 3.33 9.49 4.74
N PRO A 405 4.46 8.86 4.35
CA PRO A 405 5.78 9.16 4.92
C PRO A 405 6.23 10.62 4.76
N ARG A 406 5.67 11.37 3.82
CA ARG A 406 6.04 12.79 3.56
C ARG A 406 5.51 13.74 4.62
N VAL A 407 4.41 13.38 5.28
CA VAL A 407 3.67 14.29 6.19
C VAL A 407 3.33 13.65 7.53
N LYS A 408 3.43 12.32 7.65
CA LYS A 408 3.17 11.54 8.87
C LYS A 408 3.85 12.12 10.10
N PHE A 409 5.04 12.71 9.96
CA PHE A 409 5.76 13.35 11.05
C PHE A 409 4.92 14.41 11.79
N PHE A 410 4.16 15.23 11.05
CA PHE A 410 3.34 16.30 11.61
C PHE A 410 2.05 15.81 12.30
N PHE A 411 1.63 14.58 12.02
CA PHE A 411 0.37 13.99 12.51
C PHE A 411 0.58 12.91 13.59
N HIS A 412 1.84 12.62 13.96
CA HIS A 412 2.17 11.71 15.05
C HIS A 412 2.14 12.43 16.41
N LEU A 413 0.95 12.86 16.83
CA LEU A 413 0.71 13.62 18.07
C LEU A 413 -0.21 12.84 19.03
N ASP A 414 -0.35 13.34 20.27
CA ASP A 414 -1.26 12.78 21.26
C ASP A 414 -2.74 12.82 20.79
N ALA A 415 -3.53 11.84 21.22
CA ALA A 415 -4.91 11.67 20.75
C ALA A 415 -5.81 12.88 21.04
N ALA A 416 -5.55 13.63 22.13
CA ALA A 416 -6.32 14.82 22.48
C ALA A 416 -6.02 15.99 21.53
N ARG A 417 -4.74 16.25 21.25
CA ARG A 417 -4.31 17.27 20.29
C ARG A 417 -4.74 16.93 18.86
N MET A 418 -4.67 15.66 18.46
CA MET A 418 -5.17 15.21 17.16
C MET A 418 -6.67 15.44 17.00
N ARG A 419 -7.47 15.18 18.04
CA ARG A 419 -8.91 15.50 18.03
C ARG A 419 -9.15 17.00 17.84
N GLN A 420 -8.36 17.84 18.51
CA GLN A 420 -8.48 19.29 18.40
C GLN A 420 -8.10 19.82 17.00
N ILE A 421 -7.07 19.23 16.37
CA ILE A 421 -6.65 19.58 15.01
C ILE A 421 -7.72 19.14 14.00
N LYS A 422 -8.28 17.93 14.14
CA LYS A 422 -9.42 17.45 13.33
C LYS A 422 -10.58 18.44 13.36
N ILE A 423 -11.02 18.85 14.55
CA ILE A 423 -12.12 19.82 14.71
C ILE A 423 -11.81 21.15 14.02
N ARG A 424 -10.59 21.68 14.18
CA ARG A 424 -10.18 22.95 13.56
C ARG A 424 -10.10 22.84 12.04
N LEU A 425 -9.61 21.72 11.50
CA LEU A 425 -9.56 21.49 10.07
C LEU A 425 -10.98 21.36 9.49
N THR A 426 -11.88 20.64 10.16
CA THR A 426 -13.29 20.56 9.77
C THR A 426 -13.93 21.96 9.76
N GLN A 427 -13.68 22.78 10.78
CA GLN A 427 -14.19 24.17 10.83
C GLN A 427 -13.62 25.04 9.70
N LEU A 428 -12.32 24.92 9.41
CA LEU A 428 -11.68 25.63 8.32
C LEU A 428 -12.28 25.25 6.96
N LEU A 429 -12.49 23.94 6.70
CA LEU A 429 -13.07 23.45 5.45
C LEU A 429 -14.56 23.84 5.33
N ILE A 430 -15.35 23.74 6.41
CA ILE A 430 -16.74 24.22 6.42
C ILE A 430 -16.81 25.72 6.12
N GLY A 431 -15.93 26.52 6.73
CA GLY A 431 -15.83 27.95 6.47
C GLY A 431 -15.42 28.26 5.02
N ALA A 432 -14.45 27.52 4.47
CA ALA A 432 -14.03 27.64 3.07
C ALA A 432 -15.14 27.29 2.07
N CYS A 433 -16.02 26.34 2.44
CA CYS A 433 -17.21 25.99 1.66
C CYS A 433 -18.41 26.94 1.84
N GLY A 434 -18.26 28.04 2.60
CA GLY A 434 -19.30 29.05 2.82
C GLY A 434 -20.30 28.73 3.93
N GLY A 435 -19.93 27.86 4.88
CA GLY A 435 -20.73 27.57 6.07
C GLY A 435 -20.71 28.69 7.12
N PRO A 436 -21.61 28.64 8.12
CA PRO A 436 -21.77 29.70 9.14
C PRO A 436 -20.61 29.75 10.15
N LYS A 437 -19.80 28.69 10.23
CA LYS A 437 -18.64 28.59 11.12
C LYS A 437 -17.43 29.24 10.43
N LEU A 438 -17.12 30.47 10.80
CA LEU A 438 -15.92 31.19 10.32
C LEU A 438 -14.70 30.76 11.14
N TYR A 439 -13.73 30.12 10.49
CA TYR A 439 -12.39 29.96 11.05
C TYR A 439 -11.59 31.24 10.80
N ASP A 440 -10.92 31.75 11.83
CA ASP A 440 -10.09 32.95 11.73
C ASP A 440 -8.76 32.62 11.01
N ILE A 441 -8.68 32.98 9.73
CA ILE A 441 -7.52 32.74 8.87
C ILE A 441 -6.25 33.41 9.44
N ALA A 442 -6.38 34.53 10.15
CA ALA A 442 -5.24 35.23 10.75
C ALA A 442 -4.47 34.39 11.79
N ARG A 443 -5.08 33.30 12.29
CA ARG A 443 -4.44 32.37 13.22
C ARG A 443 -3.60 31.30 12.54
N LEU A 444 -3.72 31.09 11.22
CA LEU A 444 -2.98 30.05 10.51
C LEU A 444 -1.47 30.35 10.51
N LYS A 445 -1.07 31.58 10.16
CA LYS A 445 0.35 31.96 10.10
C LYS A 445 1.07 31.84 11.44
N PRO A 446 0.59 32.40 12.57
CA PRO A 446 1.21 32.19 13.87
C PRO A 446 1.25 30.72 14.31
N ALA A 447 0.21 29.95 14.00
CA ALA A 447 0.13 28.54 14.40
C ALA A 447 1.12 27.65 13.64
N HIS A 448 1.36 27.94 12.36
CA HIS A 448 2.29 27.17 11.53
C HIS A 448 3.69 27.77 11.47
N PHE A 449 3.90 28.98 12.02
CA PHE A 449 5.16 29.71 11.91
C PHE A 449 6.32 28.81 12.29
N ASN A 450 6.46 28.40 13.55
CA ASN A 450 7.60 27.62 14.06
C ASN A 450 7.67 26.15 13.58
N HIS A 451 6.85 25.76 12.60
CA HIS A 451 6.93 24.43 11.99
C HIS A 451 7.69 24.51 10.67
N ASN A 452 8.47 23.46 10.35
CA ASN A 452 9.21 23.37 9.09
C ASN A 452 8.34 22.75 7.99
N ILE A 453 7.17 23.34 7.76
CA ILE A 453 6.25 22.92 6.70
C ILE A 453 6.67 23.61 5.41
N THR A 454 7.11 22.84 4.42
CA THR A 454 7.54 23.32 3.10
C THR A 454 6.41 23.16 2.08
N ASP A 455 6.59 23.72 0.88
CA ASP A 455 5.66 23.50 -0.24
C ASP A 455 5.49 22.01 -0.57
N TYR A 456 6.56 21.23 -0.42
CA TYR A 456 6.53 19.78 -0.60
C TYR A 456 5.55 19.10 0.37
N HIS A 457 5.57 19.49 1.64
CA HIS A 457 4.65 18.98 2.66
C HIS A 457 3.21 19.44 2.40
N PHE A 458 3.02 20.70 1.98
CA PHE A 458 1.69 21.22 1.67
C PHE A 458 1.06 20.53 0.46
N ASP A 459 1.84 20.28 -0.59
CA ASP A 459 1.39 19.56 -1.79
C ASP A 459 0.98 18.13 -1.45
N ALA A 460 1.75 17.45 -0.60
CA ALA A 460 1.38 16.11 -0.12
C ALA A 460 0.04 16.11 0.63
N VAL A 461 -0.24 17.10 1.49
CA VAL A 461 -1.54 17.22 2.16
C VAL A 461 -2.67 17.47 1.15
N CYS A 462 -2.45 18.35 0.16
CA CYS A 462 -3.40 18.62 -0.91
C CYS A 462 -3.73 17.37 -1.74
N GLU A 463 -2.73 16.55 -2.07
CA GLU A 463 -2.91 15.27 -2.76
C GLU A 463 -3.76 14.30 -1.90
N ASN A 464 -3.43 14.15 -0.61
CA ASN A 464 -4.21 13.31 0.30
C ASN A 464 -5.66 13.80 0.43
N LEU A 465 -5.91 15.11 0.45
CA LEU A 465 -7.26 15.67 0.50
C LEU A 465 -8.04 15.37 -0.77
N ARG A 466 -7.44 15.58 -1.96
CA ARG A 466 -8.08 15.25 -3.25
C ARG A 466 -8.48 13.77 -3.29
N VAL A 467 -7.56 12.87 -2.97
CA VAL A 467 -7.85 11.42 -3.01
C VAL A 467 -8.87 11.02 -1.95
N SER A 468 -8.85 11.63 -0.76
CA SER A 468 -9.88 11.39 0.27
C SER A 468 -11.27 11.81 -0.19
N CYS A 469 -11.40 12.93 -0.91
CA CYS A 469 -12.65 13.33 -1.53
C CYS A 469 -13.09 12.37 -2.64
N GLU A 470 -12.16 11.86 -3.46
CA GLU A 470 -12.45 10.85 -4.50
C GLU A 470 -12.98 9.54 -3.90
N VAL A 471 -12.36 9.06 -2.80
CA VAL A 471 -12.78 7.83 -2.11
C VAL A 471 -14.15 7.96 -1.45
N MET A 472 -14.54 9.17 -1.07
CA MET A 472 -15.85 9.48 -0.49
C MET A 472 -16.93 9.79 -1.57
N ASP A 473 -16.66 9.47 -2.84
CA ASP A 473 -17.56 9.69 -3.99
C ASP A 473 -18.05 11.15 -4.13
N VAL A 474 -17.21 12.11 -3.73
CA VAL A 474 -17.53 13.54 -3.86
C VAL A 474 -17.38 13.99 -5.32
N SER A 475 -18.29 14.85 -5.80
CA SER A 475 -18.29 15.32 -7.20
C SER A 475 -16.94 15.96 -7.60
N PRO A 476 -16.37 15.62 -8.77
CA PRO A 476 -15.13 16.22 -9.26
C PRO A 476 -15.17 17.74 -9.33
N THR A 477 -16.33 18.31 -9.68
CA THR A 477 -16.54 19.77 -9.72
C THR A 477 -16.33 20.43 -8.35
N PHE A 478 -16.80 19.78 -7.28
CA PHE A 478 -16.58 20.26 -5.93
C PHE A 478 -15.12 20.12 -5.50
N ILE A 479 -14.47 19.01 -5.85
CA ILE A 479 -13.06 18.79 -5.52
C ILE A 479 -12.22 19.93 -6.10
N ASP A 480 -12.42 20.28 -7.37
CA ASP A 480 -11.67 21.35 -8.01
C ASP A 480 -11.95 22.72 -7.35
N GLU A 481 -13.22 23.03 -7.05
CA GLU A 481 -13.61 24.27 -6.33
C GLU A 481 -12.99 24.32 -4.91
N LEU A 482 -13.00 23.21 -4.17
CA LEU A 482 -12.39 23.09 -2.84
C LEU A 482 -10.87 23.27 -2.91
N MET A 483 -10.21 22.59 -3.84
CA MET A 483 -8.75 22.70 -4.00
C MET A 483 -8.33 24.12 -4.37
N GLU A 484 -9.10 24.85 -5.19
CA GLU A 484 -8.85 26.26 -5.50
C GLU A 484 -8.87 27.13 -4.24
N THR A 485 -9.77 26.85 -3.29
CA THR A 485 -9.82 27.58 -2.00
C THR A 485 -8.67 27.19 -1.06
N VAL A 486 -8.33 25.89 -0.97
CA VAL A 486 -7.27 25.39 -0.08
C VAL A 486 -5.90 25.89 -0.54
N VAL A 487 -5.65 25.94 -1.86
CA VAL A 487 -4.37 26.43 -2.42
C VAL A 487 -4.10 27.89 -2.03
N LYS A 488 -5.12 28.74 -1.83
CA LYS A 488 -4.95 30.12 -1.35
C LYS A 488 -4.38 30.19 0.07
N LEU A 489 -4.55 29.14 0.87
CA LEU A 489 -4.03 29.07 2.24
C LEU A 489 -2.54 28.68 2.30
N ARG A 490 -1.93 28.33 1.16
CA ARG A 490 -0.52 27.89 1.08
C ARG A 490 0.41 28.87 1.80
N GLN A 491 0.30 30.16 1.50
CA GLN A 491 1.20 31.18 2.07
C GLN A 491 1.05 31.32 3.59
N GLU A 492 -0.18 31.24 4.11
CA GLU A 492 -0.42 31.30 5.55
C GLU A 492 0.20 30.09 6.28
N ILE A 493 0.39 28.95 5.60
CA ILE A 493 0.93 27.73 6.20
C ILE A 493 2.44 27.59 5.99
N THR A 494 2.97 27.92 4.80
CA THR A 494 4.39 27.70 4.46
C THR A 494 5.29 28.89 4.75
N SER A 495 4.75 30.12 4.84
CA SER A 495 5.55 31.35 4.97
C SER A 495 6.52 31.33 6.15
N GLY A 496 6.13 30.78 7.30
CA GLY A 496 7.01 30.71 8.47
C GLY A 496 8.32 29.98 8.21
N CYS A 497 8.23 28.78 7.60
CA CYS A 497 9.38 27.98 7.21
C CYS A 497 10.23 28.70 6.16
N THR A 498 9.59 29.18 5.09
CA THR A 498 10.26 29.86 3.98
C THR A 498 11.07 31.06 4.45
N ILE A 499 10.50 31.88 5.34
CA ILE A 499 11.15 33.08 5.83
C ILE A 499 12.34 32.73 6.75
N ARG A 500 12.17 31.81 7.71
CA ARG A 500 13.26 31.44 8.63
C ARG A 500 14.45 30.83 7.90
N LEU A 501 14.19 29.90 6.98
CA LEU A 501 15.26 29.23 6.24
C LEU A 501 16.00 30.20 5.31
N GLU A 502 15.32 31.21 4.76
CA GLU A 502 15.95 32.21 3.89
C GLU A 502 16.80 33.23 4.66
N ILE A 503 16.33 33.71 5.81
CA ILE A 503 17.13 34.55 6.72
C ILE A 503 18.40 33.81 7.11
N ALA A 504 18.25 32.56 7.53
CA ALA A 504 19.36 31.68 7.87
C ALA A 504 20.34 31.48 6.70
N HIS A 505 19.84 31.20 5.49
CA HIS A 505 20.69 31.02 4.31
C HIS A 505 21.54 32.26 3.99
N ARG A 506 20.97 33.46 4.15
CA ARG A 506 21.66 34.74 3.92
C ARG A 506 22.68 35.08 5.00
N SER A 507 22.33 34.82 6.25
CA SER A 507 23.27 34.93 7.38
C SER A 507 24.50 34.05 7.11
N ILE A 508 24.29 32.81 6.67
CA ILE A 508 25.37 31.89 6.28
C ILE A 508 26.18 32.40 5.09
N GLU A 509 25.55 32.94 4.03
CA GLU A 509 26.24 33.47 2.86
C GLU A 509 27.08 34.72 3.17
N SER A 510 26.60 35.59 4.06
CA SER A 510 27.23 36.88 4.38
C SER A 510 28.28 36.79 5.48
N ALA A 511 27.96 36.12 6.59
CA ALA A 511 28.83 35.99 7.76
C ALA A 511 29.69 34.71 7.75
N GLY A 512 29.37 33.75 6.87
CA GLY A 512 29.98 32.43 6.85
C GLY A 512 29.55 31.56 8.02
N THR A 513 30.00 30.30 8.05
CA THR A 513 29.65 29.35 9.11
C THR A 513 30.55 29.47 10.36
N ALA A 514 31.64 30.25 10.30
CA ALA A 514 32.61 30.34 11.40
C ALA A 514 32.03 30.90 12.72
N SER A 515 31.01 31.76 12.64
CA SER A 515 30.27 32.26 13.80
C SER A 515 29.51 31.13 14.52
N LEU A 516 28.82 30.28 13.76
CA LEU A 516 28.10 29.10 14.27
C LEU A 516 29.04 28.13 14.98
N TYR A 517 30.21 27.85 14.39
CA TYR A 517 31.22 27.02 15.03
C TYR A 517 31.65 27.57 16.40
N SER A 518 31.82 28.88 16.52
CA SER A 518 32.21 29.51 17.79
C SER A 518 31.07 29.50 18.80
N GLN A 519 29.83 29.78 18.38
CA GLN A 519 28.64 29.79 19.25
C GLN A 519 28.31 28.39 19.79
N LEU A 520 28.51 27.34 18.99
CA LEU A 520 28.37 25.94 19.41
C LEU A 520 29.44 25.47 20.39
N GLY A 521 30.41 26.30 20.77
CA GLY A 521 31.51 25.92 21.66
C GLY A 521 32.65 25.21 20.93
N LYS A 522 32.82 25.46 19.62
CA LYS A 522 33.85 24.86 18.76
C LYS A 522 33.77 23.33 18.80
N LYS A 523 34.93 22.65 18.65
CA LYS A 523 35.03 21.19 18.61
C LYS A 523 34.42 20.52 19.84
N ASP A 524 34.70 21.03 21.04
CA ASP A 524 34.26 20.40 22.29
C ASP A 524 32.74 20.52 22.45
N GLY A 525 32.16 21.67 22.09
CA GLY A 525 30.72 21.86 22.17
C GLY A 525 29.93 21.06 21.13
N ILE A 526 30.48 20.83 19.93
CA ILE A 526 29.88 19.91 18.93
C ILE A 526 29.88 18.46 19.45
N VAL A 527 30.94 18.01 20.11
CA VAL A 527 30.98 16.67 20.73
C VAL A 527 29.90 16.54 21.81
N VAL A 528 29.75 17.55 22.67
CA VAL A 528 28.69 17.59 23.70
C VAL A 528 27.30 17.59 23.07
N PHE A 529 27.09 18.35 22.00
CA PHE A 529 25.85 18.34 21.23
C PHE A 529 25.54 16.96 20.67
N VAL A 530 26.51 16.31 20.02
CA VAL A 530 26.36 14.97 19.44
C VAL A 530 26.02 13.95 20.51
N ASP A 531 26.65 14.03 21.69
CA ASP A 531 26.31 13.15 22.81
C ASP A 531 24.87 13.31 23.29
N LYS A 532 24.37 14.55 23.40
CA LYS A 532 22.97 14.83 23.75
C LYS A 532 22.01 14.37 22.65
N LEU A 533 22.35 14.62 21.39
CA LEU A 533 21.58 14.19 20.23
C LEU A 533 21.41 12.66 20.25
N PHE A 534 22.49 11.91 20.41
CA PHE A 534 22.41 10.44 20.44
C PHE A 534 21.58 9.91 21.61
N LYS A 535 21.57 10.57 22.77
CA LYS A 535 20.64 10.21 23.86
C LYS A 535 19.17 10.37 23.43
N ARG A 536 18.85 11.44 22.70
CA ARG A 536 17.49 11.68 22.15
C ARG A 536 17.15 10.68 21.04
N LEU A 537 18.08 10.38 20.14
CA LEU A 537 17.90 9.40 19.07
C LEU A 537 17.61 8.00 19.61
N HIS A 538 18.25 7.59 20.71
CA HIS A 538 17.98 6.29 21.36
C HIS A 538 16.65 6.26 22.13
N ALA A 539 16.20 7.40 22.63
CA ALA A 539 14.90 7.51 23.32
C ALA A 539 13.72 7.55 22.33
N ASP A 540 13.94 7.98 21.09
CA ASP A 540 12.91 8.11 20.08
C ASP A 540 12.61 6.77 19.39
N GLN A 541 11.53 6.11 19.81
CA GLN A 541 11.10 4.81 19.26
C GLN A 541 10.92 4.81 17.73
N ARG A 542 10.73 5.98 17.10
CA ARG A 542 10.52 6.11 15.65
C ARG A 542 11.79 5.93 14.84
N ILE A 543 12.97 6.16 15.43
CA ILE A 543 14.26 6.12 14.74
C ILE A 543 15.37 5.40 15.52
N ALA A 544 15.13 5.05 16.79
CA ALA A 544 16.10 4.37 17.66
C ALA A 544 16.63 3.06 17.04
N TYR A 545 15.80 2.36 16.27
CA TYR A 545 16.19 1.11 15.62
C TYR A 545 17.32 1.27 14.59
N PHE A 546 17.48 2.45 13.97
CA PHE A 546 18.62 2.71 13.07
C PHE A 546 19.96 2.77 13.81
N PHE A 547 19.92 3.06 15.11
CA PHE A 547 21.09 3.21 15.97
C PHE A 547 21.31 2.00 16.89
N ALA A 548 20.37 1.04 16.90
CA ALA A 548 20.47 -0.21 17.65
C ALA A 548 21.63 -1.07 17.12
N GLY A 549 22.49 -1.56 18.01
CA GLY A 549 23.65 -2.38 17.65
C GLY A 549 24.77 -1.65 16.88
N ALA A 550 24.68 -0.34 16.68
CA ALA A 550 25.77 0.43 16.08
C ALA A 550 26.88 0.72 17.11
N LYS A 551 28.15 0.80 16.66
CA LYS A 551 29.24 1.30 17.50
C LYS A 551 29.03 2.82 17.69
N THR A 552 28.24 3.17 18.69
CA THR A 552 27.75 4.54 18.92
C THR A 552 28.89 5.52 19.05
N ASP A 553 29.99 5.14 19.71
CA ASP A 553 31.17 5.99 19.87
C ASP A 553 31.85 6.31 18.53
N VAL A 554 31.89 5.35 17.61
CA VAL A 554 32.46 5.56 16.26
C VAL A 554 31.54 6.46 15.43
N LEU A 555 30.22 6.25 15.51
CA LEU A 555 29.24 7.09 14.81
C LEU A 555 29.24 8.52 15.34
N LYS A 556 29.27 8.70 16.66
CA LYS A 556 29.41 10.02 17.31
C LYS A 556 30.67 10.73 16.83
N GLY A 557 31.80 10.03 16.78
CA GLY A 557 33.06 10.60 16.28
C GLY A 557 32.96 11.03 14.81
N LYS A 558 32.38 10.20 13.94
CA LYS A 558 32.21 10.52 12.52
C LYS A 558 31.19 11.64 12.27
N LEU A 559 30.07 11.64 12.99
CA LEU A 559 29.09 12.72 12.93
C LEU A 559 29.67 14.04 13.44
N SER A 560 30.46 14.00 14.53
CA SER A 560 31.12 15.21 15.05
C SER A 560 32.09 15.81 14.03
N LEU A 561 32.86 14.98 13.32
CA LEU A 561 33.73 15.45 12.22
C LEU A 561 32.93 16.04 11.06
N TYR A 562 31.82 15.40 10.69
CA TYR A 562 30.95 15.89 9.63
C TYR A 562 30.31 17.24 9.98
N LEU A 563 29.78 17.37 11.20
CA LEU A 563 29.22 18.62 11.70
C LEU A 563 30.28 19.70 11.90
N ASN A 564 31.50 19.34 12.33
CA ASN A 564 32.63 20.28 12.39
C ASN A 564 32.89 20.88 11.01
N GLN A 565 33.05 20.06 9.97
CA GLN A 565 33.26 20.57 8.61
C GLN A 565 32.07 21.43 8.15
N MET A 566 30.85 20.96 8.36
CA MET A 566 29.63 21.63 7.89
C MET A 566 29.41 22.99 8.57
N PHE A 567 29.72 23.12 9.86
CA PHE A 567 29.59 24.36 10.62
C PHE A 567 30.84 25.25 10.57
N GLY A 568 31.86 24.96 9.73
CA GLY A 568 32.99 25.88 9.52
C GLY A 568 34.23 25.62 10.39
N GLY A 569 34.35 24.43 10.96
CA GLY A 569 35.57 23.94 11.60
C GLY A 569 36.68 23.58 10.60
N VAL A 570 37.92 23.59 11.07
CA VAL A 570 39.13 23.27 10.27
C VAL A 570 39.33 21.78 10.01
N ASP A 571 38.64 20.91 10.74
CA ASP A 571 38.75 19.46 10.59
C ASP A 571 37.86 18.97 9.43
N GLU A 572 38.45 18.31 8.43
CA GLU A 572 37.71 17.69 7.32
C GLU A 572 37.14 16.31 7.68
N TYR A 573 35.97 16.01 7.15
CA TYR A 573 35.34 14.70 7.25
C TYR A 573 36.08 13.68 6.37
N THR A 574 36.80 12.78 7.02
CA THR A 574 37.56 11.70 6.38
C THR A 574 36.77 10.39 6.23
N GLY A 575 35.45 10.43 6.41
CA GLY A 575 34.60 9.24 6.32
C GLY A 575 34.18 8.88 4.89
N ARG A 576 33.44 7.77 4.75
CA ARG A 576 32.84 7.38 3.47
C ARG A 576 31.76 8.39 3.06
N ASP A 577 31.56 8.50 1.75
CA ASP A 577 30.52 9.35 1.16
C ASP A 577 29.14 9.07 1.77
N ILE A 578 28.42 10.13 2.11
CA ILE A 578 27.15 10.03 2.85
C ILE A 578 26.08 9.32 2.03
N ALA A 579 26.01 9.59 0.72
CA ALA A 579 25.05 8.92 -0.15
C ALA A 579 25.34 7.43 -0.27
N GLN A 580 26.62 7.05 -0.39
CA GLN A 580 27.00 5.64 -0.38
C GLN A 580 26.68 4.93 0.94
N VAL A 581 26.93 5.59 2.08
CA VAL A 581 26.65 4.99 3.41
C VAL A 581 25.15 4.76 3.62
N HIS A 582 24.30 5.69 3.17
CA HIS A 582 22.85 5.59 3.35
C HIS A 582 22.14 4.83 2.22
N SER A 583 22.83 4.52 1.10
CA SER A 583 22.25 3.77 -0.02
C SER A 583 21.71 2.38 0.36
N LEU A 584 22.28 1.75 1.39
CA LEU A 584 21.85 0.44 1.91
C LEU A 584 20.89 0.56 3.09
N ILE A 585 20.70 1.77 3.64
CA ILE A 585 19.85 2.02 4.80
C ILE A 585 18.57 2.68 4.32
N GLN A 586 17.42 2.07 4.59
CA GLN A 586 16.15 2.59 4.09
C GLN A 586 15.59 3.74 4.95
N ILE A 587 16.18 4.93 4.79
CA ILE A 587 15.69 6.16 5.42
C ILE A 587 14.63 6.82 4.52
N SER A 588 13.48 7.16 5.10
CA SER A 588 12.38 7.88 4.43
C SER A 588 12.34 9.33 4.92
N ASP A 589 11.52 10.19 4.26
CA ASP A 589 11.29 11.57 4.71
C ASP A 589 10.87 11.64 6.17
N PHE A 590 9.92 10.80 6.60
CA PHE A 590 9.50 10.68 7.99
C PHE A 590 10.67 10.46 8.97
N HIS A 591 11.61 9.57 8.64
CA HIS A 591 12.75 9.27 9.51
C HIS A 591 13.74 10.44 9.57
N PHE A 592 13.98 11.10 8.43
CA PHE A 592 14.84 12.27 8.36
C PHE A 592 14.25 13.47 9.12
N ASP A 593 12.94 13.70 9.02
CA ASP A 593 12.24 14.75 9.77
C ASP A 593 12.33 14.52 11.29
N CYS A 594 12.20 13.26 11.73
CA CYS A 594 12.41 12.90 13.14
C CYS A 594 13.82 13.25 13.61
N PHE A 595 14.84 13.00 12.78
CA PHE A 595 16.23 13.35 13.05
C PHE A 595 16.44 14.87 13.12
N ILE A 596 15.94 15.63 12.14
CA ILE A 596 16.04 17.11 12.12
C ILE A 596 15.37 17.72 13.36
N HIS A 597 14.21 17.21 13.76
CA HIS A 597 13.54 17.65 14.97
C HIS A 597 14.35 17.33 16.24
N ALA A 598 14.97 16.15 16.33
CA ALA A 598 15.88 15.81 17.43
C ALA A 598 17.10 16.73 17.46
N CYS A 599 17.66 17.10 16.30
CA CYS A 599 18.74 18.09 16.18
C CYS A 599 18.29 19.47 16.69
N ALA A 600 17.14 19.99 16.23
CA ALA A 600 16.62 21.29 16.65
C ALA A 600 16.41 21.39 18.17
N LEU A 601 15.85 20.35 18.79
CA LEU A 601 15.72 20.29 20.25
C LEU A 601 17.08 20.25 20.95
N SER A 602 18.05 19.53 20.38
CA SER A 602 19.40 19.42 20.94
C SER A 602 20.18 20.74 20.84
N PHE A 603 19.99 21.52 19.76
CA PHE A 603 20.57 22.86 19.60
C PHE A 603 20.00 23.84 20.62
N LYS A 604 18.69 23.83 20.82
CA LYS A 604 18.04 24.67 21.85
C LYS A 604 18.55 24.35 23.27
N GLU A 605 18.79 23.08 23.57
CA GLU A 605 19.42 22.66 24.85
C GLU A 605 20.93 22.95 24.94
N ALA A 606 21.59 23.23 23.82
CA ALA A 606 22.96 23.71 23.78
C ALA A 606 23.04 25.24 23.97
N GLY A 607 21.89 25.92 24.08
CA GLY A 607 21.82 27.36 24.35
C GLY A 607 21.86 28.23 23.09
N LEU A 608 21.68 27.64 21.90
CA LEU A 608 21.49 28.43 20.69
C LEU A 608 20.15 29.13 20.73
N ASP A 609 20.12 30.37 20.25
CA ASP A 609 18.88 31.07 19.96
C ASP A 609 18.18 30.45 18.74
N GLN A 610 16.96 30.92 18.45
CA GLN A 610 16.15 30.36 17.38
C GLN A 610 16.80 30.59 16.01
N GLU A 611 17.50 31.71 15.83
CA GLU A 611 18.15 32.08 14.56
C GLU A 611 19.33 31.16 14.23
N ALA A 612 20.24 30.97 15.17
CA ALA A 612 21.37 30.05 14.99
C ALA A 612 20.89 28.58 14.90
N THR A 613 19.79 28.22 15.56
CA THR A 613 19.16 26.90 15.40
C THR A 613 18.63 26.70 13.98
N ASP A 614 17.95 27.70 13.41
CA ASP A 614 17.43 27.64 12.04
C ASP A 614 18.57 27.56 11.02
N GLU A 615 19.68 28.30 11.22
CA GLU A 615 20.91 28.19 10.42
C GLU A 615 21.48 26.77 10.41
N CYS A 616 21.60 26.13 11.58
CA CYS A 616 22.04 24.76 11.66
C CYS A 616 21.09 23.78 10.96
N VAL A 617 19.77 24.00 11.05
CA VAL A 617 18.76 23.17 10.39
C VAL A 617 18.82 23.33 8.86
N VAL A 618 19.02 24.55 8.33
CA VAL A 618 19.20 24.78 6.88
C VAL A 618 20.36 23.95 6.33
N LEU A 619 21.50 23.97 7.02
CA LEU A 619 22.69 23.21 6.61
C LEU A 619 22.44 21.70 6.63
N LEU A 620 21.76 21.21 7.67
CA LEU A 620 21.39 19.79 7.78
C LEU A 620 20.37 19.37 6.70
N GLU A 621 19.38 20.21 6.39
CA GLU A 621 18.40 19.96 5.32
C GLU A 621 19.06 19.85 3.94
N GLY A 622 20.17 20.56 3.71
CA GLY A 622 20.99 20.41 2.49
C GLY A 622 21.50 18.98 2.27
N SER A 623 21.64 18.18 3.35
CA SER A 623 22.07 16.78 3.26
C SER A 623 20.93 15.79 2.98
N ARG A 624 19.66 16.22 3.01
CA ARG A 624 18.47 15.35 2.85
C ARG A 624 18.55 14.47 1.61
N ALA A 625 18.89 15.06 0.47
CA ALA A 625 18.96 14.33 -0.81
C ALA A 625 20.05 13.25 -0.84
N SER A 626 21.10 13.39 -0.02
CA SER A 626 22.17 12.41 0.13
C SER A 626 21.85 11.34 1.17
N VAL A 627 20.83 11.51 2.00
CA VAL A 627 20.45 10.55 3.05
C VAL A 627 19.23 9.71 2.65
N ILE A 628 18.29 10.29 1.91
CA ILE A 628 17.04 9.61 1.49
C ILE A 628 17.24 8.87 0.16
N ASN A 629 16.78 7.61 0.10
CA ASN A 629 16.87 6.78 -1.10
C ASN A 629 15.86 7.19 -2.18
N SER A 630 16.35 7.42 -3.41
CA SER A 630 15.61 7.99 -4.55
C SER A 630 14.48 7.13 -5.11
N ASN A 631 14.55 5.79 -5.01
CA ASN A 631 13.52 4.86 -5.49
C ASN A 631 12.19 4.91 -4.71
N ARG A 632 12.09 5.74 -3.67
CA ARG A 632 10.89 5.86 -2.83
C ARG A 632 10.23 7.24 -2.88
N ARG A 633 10.59 8.12 -3.82
CA ARG A 633 9.89 9.41 -3.97
C ARG A 633 8.51 9.28 -4.64
N GLU A 634 8.26 8.19 -5.37
CA GLU A 634 6.95 7.89 -5.95
C GLU A 634 6.02 7.30 -4.89
N HIS A 635 5.06 8.10 -4.42
CA HIS A 635 4.08 7.71 -3.41
C HIS A 635 2.69 7.65 -4.05
N ASP A 636 2.08 6.47 -4.05
CA ASP A 636 0.69 6.30 -4.50
C ASP A 636 -0.27 6.43 -3.32
N VAL A 637 -0.80 7.64 -3.15
CA VAL A 637 -1.78 8.00 -2.11
C VAL A 637 -3.03 7.09 -2.18
N ARG A 638 -3.45 6.64 -3.37
CA ARG A 638 -4.62 5.74 -3.51
C ARG A 638 -4.35 4.36 -2.93
N LYS A 639 -3.12 3.85 -3.09
CA LYS A 639 -2.70 2.56 -2.53
C LYS A 639 -2.72 2.59 -1.00
N PHE A 640 -2.25 3.68 -0.39
CA PHE A 640 -2.28 3.82 1.07
C PHE A 640 -3.71 3.92 1.61
N LEU A 641 -4.59 4.67 0.94
CA LEU A 641 -6.00 4.79 1.30
C LEU A 641 -6.78 3.48 1.14
N THR A 642 -6.50 2.68 0.09
CA THR A 642 -7.12 1.35 -0.06
C THR A 642 -6.69 0.37 1.02
N LEU A 643 -5.46 0.47 1.53
CA LEU A 643 -5.03 -0.29 2.70
C LEU A 643 -5.67 0.21 4.00
N ALA A 644 -5.80 1.54 4.18
CA ALA A 644 -6.36 2.15 5.39
C ALA A 644 -7.86 1.93 5.56
N ASN A 645 -8.61 1.92 4.45
CA ASN A 645 -10.08 1.81 4.44
C ASN A 645 -10.59 0.38 4.19
N LYS A 646 -9.70 -0.63 4.14
CA LYS A 646 -10.16 -2.02 4.02
C LYS A 646 -10.76 -2.44 5.36
N LYS A 647 -12.10 -2.43 5.45
CA LYS A 647 -12.84 -3.01 6.58
C LYS A 647 -12.31 -4.41 6.86
N THR A 648 -12.08 -4.72 8.12
CA THR A 648 -11.62 -6.05 8.51
C THR A 648 -12.71 -7.08 8.21
N VAL A 649 -12.34 -8.35 8.04
CA VAL A 649 -13.33 -9.42 7.84
C VAL A 649 -14.29 -9.48 9.04
N TYR A 650 -13.80 -9.14 10.23
CA TYR A 650 -14.59 -8.92 11.45
C TYR A 650 -15.72 -7.88 11.28
N GLU A 651 -15.39 -6.66 10.84
CA GLU A 651 -16.36 -5.57 10.67
C GLU A 651 -17.36 -5.84 9.53
N ILE A 652 -16.92 -6.57 8.50
CA ILE A 652 -17.78 -6.92 7.36
C ILE A 652 -18.80 -7.98 7.73
N LEU A 653 -18.44 -8.95 8.58
CA LEU A 653 -19.34 -10.03 9.00
C LEU A 653 -20.40 -9.59 10.01
N GLY A 654 -20.23 -8.45 10.68
CA GLY A 654 -21.20 -7.91 11.65
C GLY A 654 -20.76 -8.06 13.11
N ASP A 655 -19.47 -7.89 13.38
CA ASP A 655 -18.85 -7.88 14.71
C ASP A 655 -19.03 -9.19 15.52
N GLU A 656 -18.71 -9.14 16.82
CA GLU A 656 -18.76 -10.28 17.76
C GLU A 656 -20.10 -11.06 17.74
N PRO A 657 -21.29 -10.42 17.64
CA PRO A 657 -22.56 -11.16 17.60
C PRO A 657 -22.69 -12.07 16.38
N ALA A 658 -22.25 -11.61 15.20
CA ALA A 658 -22.33 -12.40 13.98
C ALA A 658 -21.38 -13.60 14.01
N VAL A 659 -20.14 -13.40 14.47
CA VAL A 659 -19.16 -14.49 14.63
C VAL A 659 -19.63 -15.50 15.68
N THR A 660 -20.25 -15.04 16.77
CA THR A 660 -20.80 -15.93 17.80
C THR A 660 -21.96 -16.75 17.26
N GLY A 661 -22.89 -16.13 16.53
CA GLY A 661 -23.99 -16.84 15.87
C GLY A 661 -23.51 -17.85 14.82
N LEU A 662 -22.44 -17.52 14.09
CA LEU A 662 -21.81 -18.44 13.13
C LEU A 662 -21.23 -19.67 13.83
N VAL A 663 -20.46 -19.46 14.91
CA VAL A 663 -19.90 -20.54 15.71
C VAL A 663 -20.99 -21.41 16.32
N ASP A 664 -22.09 -20.81 16.77
CA ASP A 664 -23.22 -21.54 17.33
C ASP A 664 -23.84 -22.52 16.32
N ARG A 665 -24.11 -22.06 15.09
CA ARG A 665 -24.66 -22.89 14.01
C ARG A 665 -23.68 -23.97 13.55
N VAL A 666 -22.41 -23.62 13.36
CA VAL A 666 -21.38 -24.61 12.98
C VAL A 666 -21.29 -25.71 14.03
N TYR A 667 -21.41 -25.37 15.31
CA TYR A 667 -21.43 -26.37 16.38
C TYR A 667 -22.67 -27.28 16.30
N GLU A 668 -23.85 -26.74 15.97
CA GLU A 668 -25.08 -27.51 15.81
C GLU A 668 -24.98 -28.49 14.63
N GLU A 669 -24.48 -28.03 13.48
CA GLU A 669 -24.21 -28.86 12.31
C GLU A 669 -23.13 -29.91 12.58
N ALA A 670 -22.08 -29.57 13.34
CA ALA A 670 -21.01 -30.51 13.70
C ALA A 670 -21.48 -31.66 14.62
N ILE A 671 -22.58 -31.49 15.37
CA ILE A 671 -23.19 -32.57 16.14
C ILE A 671 -23.98 -33.53 15.23
N LEU A 672 -24.55 -33.02 14.13
CA LEU A 672 -25.29 -33.81 13.16
C LEU A 672 -24.37 -34.54 12.17
N ASP A 673 -23.21 -33.97 11.88
CA ASP A 673 -22.20 -34.55 10.98
C ASP A 673 -21.55 -35.80 11.62
N SER A 674 -21.75 -36.97 10.99
CA SER A 674 -21.19 -38.24 11.47
C SER A 674 -19.66 -38.24 11.53
N ARG A 675 -18.97 -37.39 10.76
CA ARG A 675 -17.50 -37.24 10.77
C ARG A 675 -16.98 -36.49 11.99
N LEU A 676 -17.81 -35.66 12.63
CA LEU A 676 -17.38 -34.73 13.70
C LEU A 676 -18.06 -34.99 15.03
N ARG A 677 -19.26 -35.59 15.02
CA ARG A 677 -20.13 -35.80 16.19
C ARG A 677 -19.41 -36.39 17.40
N SER A 678 -18.49 -37.33 17.18
CA SER A 678 -17.72 -38.03 18.24
C SER A 678 -16.90 -37.07 19.12
N PHE A 679 -16.47 -35.92 18.57
CA PHE A 679 -15.67 -34.91 19.26
C PHE A 679 -16.53 -33.87 20.00
N PHE A 680 -17.74 -33.58 19.49
CA PHE A 680 -18.61 -32.51 20.02
C PHE A 680 -19.67 -33.01 21.02
N GLU A 681 -19.96 -34.31 21.08
CA GLU A 681 -21.00 -34.91 21.93
C GLU A 681 -20.60 -35.12 23.41
N LYS A 682 -19.31 -35.39 23.67
CA LYS A 682 -18.80 -35.81 25.00
C LYS A 682 -18.85 -34.73 26.08
N ASN A 683 -18.93 -33.44 25.70
CA ASN A 683 -18.65 -32.31 26.59
C ASN A 683 -19.87 -31.41 26.88
N LYS A 684 -21.06 -32.00 27.11
CA LYS A 684 -22.32 -31.24 27.35
C LYS A 684 -22.22 -30.12 28.40
N ALA A 685 -21.45 -30.31 29.47
CA ALA A 685 -21.25 -29.32 30.53
C ALA A 685 -20.29 -28.16 30.16
N LYS A 686 -19.47 -28.32 29.11
CA LYS A 686 -18.46 -27.34 28.67
C LYS A 686 -18.77 -26.69 27.32
N ILE A 687 -19.86 -27.07 26.66
CA ILE A 687 -20.25 -26.58 25.32
C ILE A 687 -20.21 -25.05 25.24
N GLN A 688 -20.83 -24.36 26.19
CA GLN A 688 -20.87 -22.90 26.21
C GLN A 688 -19.49 -22.26 26.38
N SER A 689 -18.63 -22.88 27.19
CA SER A 689 -17.24 -22.42 27.35
C SER A 689 -16.40 -22.64 26.08
N ILE A 690 -16.64 -23.73 25.35
CA ILE A 690 -15.91 -24.06 24.12
C ILE A 690 -16.34 -23.10 23.01
N LYS A 691 -17.66 -22.92 22.82
CA LYS A 691 -18.23 -21.95 21.87
C LYS A 691 -17.68 -20.55 22.10
N LYS A 692 -17.69 -20.07 23.35
CA LYS A 692 -17.13 -18.76 23.70
C LYS A 692 -15.64 -18.62 23.35
N LYS A 693 -14.82 -19.61 23.69
CA LYS A 693 -13.38 -19.59 23.37
C LYS A 693 -13.13 -19.62 21.86
N MET A 694 -13.90 -20.43 21.13
CA MET A 694 -13.83 -20.50 19.68
C MET A 694 -14.22 -19.17 19.02
N SER A 695 -15.31 -18.53 19.48
CA SER A 695 -15.69 -17.19 19.00
C SER A 695 -14.63 -16.14 19.29
N GLN A 696 -14.08 -16.11 20.51
CA GLN A 696 -13.01 -15.17 20.89
C GLN A 696 -11.77 -15.34 20.03
N TYR A 697 -11.36 -16.58 19.76
CA TYR A 697 -10.22 -16.89 18.91
C TYR A 697 -10.46 -16.46 17.47
N ILE A 698 -11.62 -16.80 16.90
CA ILE A 698 -11.97 -16.42 15.52
C ILE A 698 -12.05 -14.90 15.39
N CYS A 699 -12.71 -14.20 16.33
CA CYS A 699 -12.78 -12.74 16.35
C CYS A 699 -11.38 -12.11 16.29
N GLY A 700 -10.42 -12.60 17.08
CA GLY A 700 -9.04 -12.11 17.03
C GLY A 700 -8.35 -12.36 15.68
N LEU A 701 -8.53 -13.54 15.10
CA LEU A 701 -7.91 -13.92 13.83
C LEU A 701 -8.40 -13.08 12.64
N ILE A 702 -9.67 -12.69 12.62
CA ILE A 702 -10.26 -11.93 11.50
C ILE A 702 -10.19 -10.41 11.66
N GLY A 703 -9.42 -9.93 12.65
CA GLY A 703 -9.13 -8.51 12.87
C GLY A 703 -9.95 -7.82 13.96
N GLY A 704 -10.62 -8.59 14.83
CA GLY A 704 -11.37 -8.07 15.98
C GLY A 704 -10.48 -7.69 17.17
N PRO A 705 -11.04 -6.99 18.18
CA PRO A 705 -10.28 -6.42 19.30
C PRO A 705 -9.79 -7.45 20.32
N VAL A 706 -10.29 -8.69 20.27
CA VAL A 706 -9.99 -9.76 21.23
C VAL A 706 -8.71 -10.47 20.83
N LYS A 707 -7.68 -10.43 21.68
CA LYS A 707 -6.48 -11.26 21.52
C LYS A 707 -6.63 -12.57 22.29
N TYR A 708 -6.30 -13.67 21.66
CA TYR A 708 -6.34 -15.02 22.24
C TYR A 708 -4.95 -15.65 22.11
N ASP A 709 -4.48 -16.32 23.16
CA ASP A 709 -3.15 -16.94 23.18
C ASP A 709 -3.16 -18.27 22.42
N GLU A 710 -2.36 -18.35 21.35
CA GLU A 710 -2.21 -19.56 20.54
C GLU A 710 -1.58 -20.73 21.31
N ALA A 711 -0.80 -20.43 22.36
CA ALA A 711 -0.15 -21.44 23.20
C ALA A 711 -1.14 -22.37 23.93
N ASP A 712 -2.36 -21.89 24.16
CA ASP A 712 -3.40 -22.65 24.87
C ASP A 712 -4.11 -23.68 23.97
N LEU A 713 -3.98 -23.57 22.63
CA LEU A 713 -4.75 -24.40 21.71
C LEU A 713 -4.13 -25.78 21.49
N GLN A 714 -2.81 -25.85 21.35
CA GLN A 714 -2.10 -27.08 21.03
C GLN A 714 -2.20 -28.16 22.13
N PRO A 715 -2.01 -27.87 23.43
CA PRO A 715 -2.08 -28.89 24.48
C PRO A 715 -3.45 -29.55 24.60
N VAL A 716 -4.53 -28.79 24.36
CA VAL A 716 -5.91 -29.27 24.49
C VAL A 716 -6.28 -30.23 23.36
N HIS A 717 -5.76 -30.01 22.15
CA HIS A 717 -6.04 -30.86 20.99
C HIS A 717 -5.01 -31.99 20.79
N TYR A 718 -3.86 -31.95 21.47
CA TYR A 718 -2.76 -32.89 21.28
C TYR A 718 -3.16 -34.37 21.45
N ALA A 719 -3.88 -34.66 22.53
CA ALA A 719 -4.38 -36.00 22.85
C ALA A 719 -5.65 -36.37 22.08
N MET A 720 -6.24 -35.43 21.33
CA MET A 720 -7.39 -35.68 20.48
C MET A 720 -6.90 -36.29 19.15
N ASN A 721 -7.58 -37.32 18.64
CA ASN A 721 -7.26 -37.94 17.36
C ASN A 721 -7.89 -37.14 16.20
N ILE A 722 -7.66 -35.83 16.17
CA ILE A 722 -8.19 -34.95 15.13
C ILE A 722 -7.24 -34.99 13.93
N THR A 723 -7.76 -35.45 12.80
CA THR A 723 -7.02 -35.59 11.55
C THR A 723 -7.20 -34.34 10.68
N ASN A 724 -6.41 -34.22 9.61
CA ASN A 724 -6.64 -33.17 8.61
C ASN A 724 -8.01 -33.30 7.95
N TYR A 725 -8.49 -34.54 7.76
CA TYR A 725 -9.84 -34.81 7.27
C TYR A 725 -10.91 -34.18 8.18
N HIS A 726 -10.82 -34.37 9.50
CA HIS A 726 -11.76 -33.75 10.45
C HIS A 726 -11.68 -32.21 10.44
N PHE A 727 -10.46 -31.65 10.31
CA PHE A 727 -10.30 -30.20 10.21
C PHE A 727 -10.91 -29.63 8.93
N ASP A 728 -10.73 -30.31 7.80
CA ASP A 728 -11.33 -29.94 6.52
C ASP A 728 -12.86 -30.03 6.55
N SER A 729 -13.44 -31.03 7.22
CA SER A 729 -14.88 -31.12 7.46
C SER A 729 -15.42 -29.93 8.27
N ILE A 730 -14.68 -29.42 9.26
CA ILE A 730 -15.09 -28.20 9.99
C ILE A 730 -15.05 -26.97 9.07
N LEU A 731 -14.01 -26.82 8.23
CA LEU A 731 -13.94 -25.71 7.28
C LEU A 731 -15.08 -25.77 6.25
N GLU A 732 -15.48 -26.98 5.85
CA GLU A 732 -16.65 -27.20 4.99
C GLU A 732 -17.94 -26.72 5.65
N LEU A 733 -18.15 -27.01 6.94
CA LEU A 733 -19.30 -26.51 7.70
C LEU A 733 -19.28 -24.98 7.83
N PHE A 734 -18.13 -24.36 8.10
CA PHE A 734 -17.98 -22.90 8.12
C PHE A 734 -18.36 -22.27 6.77
N ARG A 735 -17.87 -22.85 5.67
CA ARG A 735 -18.22 -22.42 4.31
C ARG A 735 -19.72 -22.54 4.06
N GLY A 736 -20.30 -23.69 4.38
CA GLY A 736 -21.74 -23.96 4.21
C GLY A 736 -22.60 -22.97 4.96
N CYS A 737 -22.28 -22.70 6.23
CA CYS A 737 -22.99 -21.72 7.05
C CYS A 737 -22.87 -20.29 6.49
N LEU A 738 -21.68 -19.85 6.10
CA LEU A 738 -21.45 -18.51 5.54
C LEU A 738 -22.17 -18.31 4.19
N ILE A 739 -22.20 -19.34 3.34
CA ILE A 739 -22.94 -19.31 2.07
C ILE A 739 -24.45 -19.25 2.33
N ALA A 740 -24.96 -20.01 3.30
CA ALA A 740 -26.37 -19.97 3.69
C ALA A 740 -26.79 -18.58 4.21
N GLU A 741 -25.87 -17.86 4.84
CA GLU A 741 -26.05 -16.47 5.29
C GLU A 741 -25.88 -15.41 4.19
N LYS A 742 -25.68 -15.83 2.94
CA LYS A 742 -25.49 -14.94 1.77
C LYS A 742 -24.28 -14.00 1.90
N VAL A 743 -23.23 -14.41 2.59
CA VAL A 743 -21.95 -13.69 2.63
C VAL A 743 -21.24 -13.81 1.29
N ASP A 744 -20.65 -12.72 0.78
CA ASP A 744 -19.97 -12.74 -0.52
C ASP A 744 -18.78 -13.71 -0.53
N ARG A 745 -18.64 -14.45 -1.63
CA ARG A 745 -17.60 -15.47 -1.82
C ARG A 745 -16.16 -15.01 -1.53
N PRO A 746 -15.73 -13.78 -1.91
CA PRO A 746 -14.40 -13.29 -1.56
C PRO A 746 -14.18 -13.18 -0.05
N ILE A 747 -15.20 -12.79 0.71
CA ILE A 747 -15.15 -12.66 2.17
C ILE A 747 -15.06 -14.06 2.81
N VAL A 748 -15.86 -15.01 2.32
CA VAL A 748 -15.80 -16.41 2.77
C VAL A 748 -14.41 -16.99 2.57
N ARG A 749 -13.80 -16.73 1.41
CA ARG A 749 -12.42 -17.15 1.13
C ARG A 749 -11.41 -16.52 2.09
N ASP A 750 -11.50 -15.20 2.30
CA ASP A 750 -10.59 -14.48 3.18
C ASP A 750 -10.75 -14.96 4.65
N PHE A 751 -11.96 -15.31 5.08
CA PHE A 751 -12.25 -15.94 6.38
C PHE A 751 -11.62 -17.34 6.50
N LEU A 752 -11.83 -18.21 5.51
CA LEU A 752 -11.24 -19.56 5.52
C LEU A 752 -9.72 -19.53 5.47
N LYS A 753 -9.14 -18.54 4.77
CA LYS A 753 -7.69 -18.30 4.75
C LYS A 753 -7.16 -17.93 6.13
N ALA A 754 -7.88 -17.08 6.87
CA ALA A 754 -7.51 -16.70 8.24
C ALA A 754 -7.53 -17.89 9.22
N LEU A 755 -8.32 -18.93 8.95
CA LEU A 755 -8.38 -20.15 9.77
C LEU A 755 -7.31 -21.21 9.42
N GLN A 756 -6.60 -21.10 8.29
CA GLN A 756 -5.60 -22.11 7.92
C GLN A 756 -4.43 -22.25 8.90
N PRO A 757 -3.84 -21.18 9.47
CA PRO A 757 -2.75 -21.30 10.44
C PRO A 757 -3.10 -22.15 11.67
N VAL A 758 -4.38 -22.16 12.05
CA VAL A 758 -4.94 -22.94 13.18
C VAL A 758 -4.80 -24.44 12.96
N ARG A 759 -4.77 -24.90 11.71
CA ARG A 759 -4.69 -26.33 11.35
C ARG A 759 -3.55 -27.02 12.08
N LYS A 760 -2.35 -26.44 12.03
CA LYS A 760 -1.17 -26.99 12.70
C LYS A 760 -1.40 -27.15 14.20
N LEU A 761 -1.98 -26.17 14.87
CA LEU A 761 -2.21 -26.21 16.31
C LEU A 761 -3.18 -27.33 16.71
N VAL A 762 -4.14 -27.68 15.84
CA VAL A 762 -5.16 -28.70 16.11
C VAL A 762 -4.71 -30.11 15.68
N THR A 763 -4.07 -30.27 14.52
CA THR A 763 -3.78 -31.59 13.93
C THR A 763 -2.39 -32.14 14.26
N THR A 764 -1.48 -31.32 14.84
CA THR A 764 -0.09 -31.74 15.13
C THR A 764 -0.03 -32.95 16.06
N GLY A 765 -0.92 -33.05 17.06
CA GLY A 765 -0.93 -34.16 18.01
C GLY A 765 -1.09 -35.52 17.32
N PHE A 766 -2.14 -35.68 16.52
CA PHE A 766 -2.39 -36.89 15.74
C PHE A 766 -1.30 -37.12 14.68
N THR A 767 -0.88 -36.07 13.97
CA THR A 767 0.11 -36.17 12.89
C THR A 767 1.43 -36.69 13.42
N LEU A 768 1.93 -36.16 14.54
CA LEU A 768 3.19 -36.61 15.13
C LEU A 768 3.10 -38.05 15.64
N ARG A 769 2.08 -38.36 16.44
CA ARG A 769 1.87 -39.69 17.03
C ARG A 769 1.79 -40.75 15.94
N SER A 770 1.06 -40.44 14.87
CA SER A 770 0.93 -41.34 13.72
C SER A 770 2.25 -41.57 12.97
N GLU A 771 3.09 -40.56 12.84
CA GLU A 771 4.36 -40.67 12.11
C GLU A 771 5.43 -41.40 12.92
N LEU A 772 5.49 -41.18 14.22
CA LEU A 772 6.37 -41.95 15.12
C LEU A 772 6.00 -43.43 15.13
N ALA A 773 4.70 -43.73 15.19
CA ALA A 773 4.18 -45.08 15.07
C ALA A 773 4.58 -45.71 13.72
N LYS A 774 4.42 -45.02 12.59
CA LYS A 774 4.84 -45.53 11.26
C LYS A 774 6.34 -45.85 11.20
N ARG A 775 7.19 -44.99 11.73
CA ARG A 775 8.66 -45.22 11.79
C ARG A 775 9.03 -46.45 12.62
N ASN A 776 8.33 -46.68 13.73
CA ASN A 776 8.53 -47.89 14.53
C ASN A 776 8.06 -49.14 13.77
N LEU A 777 6.96 -49.03 13.03
CA LEU A 777 6.42 -50.13 12.20
C LEU A 777 7.33 -50.47 11.01
N GLU A 778 8.09 -49.52 10.47
CA GLU A 778 9.12 -49.74 9.43
C GLU A 778 10.26 -50.65 9.92
N LYS A 779 10.51 -50.71 11.24
CA LYS A 779 11.48 -51.64 11.85
C LYS A 779 10.98 -53.10 11.88
N GLY A 780 9.73 -53.35 11.51
CA GLY A 780 9.13 -54.67 11.29
C GLY A 780 7.87 -54.91 12.12
N ARG A 781 6.74 -55.22 11.46
CA ARG A 781 5.43 -55.46 12.10
C ARG A 781 5.44 -56.66 13.06
N ASP A 782 6.29 -57.65 12.83
CA ASP A 782 6.46 -58.82 13.71
C ASP A 782 6.92 -58.46 15.14
N GLN A 783 7.48 -57.26 15.33
CA GLN A 783 7.79 -56.72 16.66
C GLN A 783 6.53 -56.26 17.39
N LEU A 784 5.57 -55.66 16.69
CA LEU A 784 4.27 -55.25 17.24
C LEU A 784 3.49 -56.49 17.70
N PHE A 785 3.45 -57.54 16.88
CA PHE A 785 2.82 -58.82 17.23
C PHE A 785 3.38 -59.40 18.55
N ARG A 786 4.71 -59.37 18.74
CA ARG A 786 5.36 -59.82 19.98
C ARG A 786 5.07 -58.92 21.17
N LYS A 787 5.13 -57.59 21.00
CA LYS A 787 4.82 -56.62 22.07
C LYS A 787 3.38 -56.74 22.59
N LEU A 788 2.44 -57.12 21.71
CA LEU A 788 1.04 -57.34 22.07
C LEU A 788 0.75 -58.70 22.73
N GLY A 789 1.77 -59.52 22.98
CA GLY A 789 1.63 -60.83 23.61
C GLY A 789 1.21 -61.93 22.64
N GLU A 790 1.59 -61.81 21.35
CA GLU A 790 1.32 -62.78 20.29
C GLU A 790 -0.19 -63.12 20.17
N SER A 791 -0.54 -64.35 19.81
CA SER A 791 -1.94 -64.75 19.60
C SER A 791 -2.78 -64.66 20.88
N ASP A 792 -2.23 -65.08 22.03
CA ASP A 792 -2.97 -65.15 23.30
C ASP A 792 -3.23 -63.75 23.88
N GLY A 793 -2.27 -62.83 23.73
CA GLY A 793 -2.41 -61.44 24.15
C GLY A 793 -3.45 -60.68 23.32
N ILE A 794 -3.51 -60.93 22.00
CA ILE A 794 -4.53 -60.33 21.12
C ILE A 794 -5.93 -60.87 21.44
N ILE A 795 -6.07 -62.16 21.73
CA ILE A 795 -7.35 -62.75 22.17
C ILE A 795 -7.83 -62.06 23.46
N ALA A 796 -6.96 -61.91 24.45
CA ALA A 796 -7.27 -61.24 25.71
C ALA A 796 -7.64 -59.76 25.51
N LEU A 797 -6.98 -59.06 24.60
CA LEU A 797 -7.31 -57.68 24.23
C LEU A 797 -8.71 -57.60 23.60
N ILE A 798 -9.05 -58.53 22.70
CA ILE A 798 -10.36 -58.56 22.05
C ILE A 798 -11.47 -58.88 23.04
N ASP A 799 -11.25 -59.78 23.99
CA ASP A 799 -12.23 -60.04 25.04
C ASP A 799 -12.49 -58.80 25.91
N LYS A 800 -11.44 -58.05 26.27
CA LYS A 800 -11.58 -56.75 26.95
C LYS A 800 -12.31 -55.72 26.10
N LEU A 801 -11.97 -55.61 24.82
CA LEU A 801 -12.61 -54.69 23.87
C LEU A 801 -14.12 -54.96 23.77
N PHE A 802 -14.53 -56.21 23.62
CA PHE A 802 -15.96 -56.55 23.57
C PHE A 802 -16.69 -56.25 24.88
N GLY A 803 -16.00 -56.35 26.03
CA GLY A 803 -16.54 -55.86 27.30
C GLY A 803 -16.85 -54.36 27.29
N VAL A 804 -16.01 -53.56 26.62
CA VAL A 804 -16.23 -52.11 26.44
C VAL A 804 -17.30 -51.83 25.38
N LEU A 805 -17.26 -52.50 24.22
CA LEU A 805 -18.19 -52.29 23.10
C LEU A 805 -19.64 -52.59 23.47
N VAL A 806 -19.88 -53.65 24.27
CA VAL A 806 -21.23 -54.00 24.72
C VAL A 806 -21.78 -53.00 25.74
N ALA A 807 -20.90 -52.28 26.44
CA ALA A 807 -21.28 -51.21 27.36
C ALA A 807 -21.48 -49.85 26.65
N ASP A 808 -20.97 -49.67 25.43
CA ASP A 808 -21.02 -48.39 24.72
C ASP A 808 -22.34 -48.21 23.93
N PRO A 809 -23.21 -47.26 24.31
CA PRO A 809 -24.51 -47.06 23.67
C PRO A 809 -24.42 -46.68 22.18
N ARG A 810 -23.26 -46.20 21.70
CA ARG A 810 -23.05 -45.78 20.30
C ARG A 810 -22.95 -46.95 19.34
N VAL A 811 -22.46 -48.11 19.81
CA VAL A 811 -22.19 -49.28 18.97
C VAL A 811 -22.90 -50.55 19.46
N ARG A 812 -23.50 -50.50 20.65
CA ARG A 812 -24.21 -51.63 21.27
C ARG A 812 -25.33 -52.20 20.40
N GLU A 813 -26.09 -51.35 19.70
CA GLU A 813 -27.22 -51.77 18.85
C GLU A 813 -26.81 -52.80 17.78
N PHE A 814 -25.59 -52.72 17.25
CA PHE A 814 -25.09 -53.68 16.24
C PHE A 814 -24.88 -55.09 16.79
N PHE A 815 -24.80 -55.24 18.12
CA PHE A 815 -24.57 -56.49 18.83
C PHE A 815 -25.80 -56.99 19.61
N GLU A 816 -26.78 -56.13 19.86
CA GLU A 816 -28.04 -56.50 20.53
C GLU A 816 -28.82 -57.53 19.71
N ASN A 817 -29.46 -58.48 20.40
CA ASN A 817 -30.25 -59.59 19.83
C ASN A 817 -29.47 -60.65 19.02
N ARG A 818 -28.13 -60.67 19.06
CA ARG A 818 -27.33 -61.75 18.45
C ARG A 818 -27.10 -62.90 19.44
N LYS A 819 -27.25 -64.15 18.97
CA LYS A 819 -26.88 -65.35 19.75
C LYS A 819 -25.40 -65.29 20.13
N GLU A 820 -25.04 -65.74 21.34
CA GLU A 820 -23.66 -65.78 21.85
C GLU A 820 -22.68 -66.45 20.86
N ALA A 821 -23.11 -67.52 20.20
CA ALA A 821 -22.35 -68.19 19.15
C ALA A 821 -21.97 -67.28 17.96
N LYS A 822 -22.82 -66.32 17.59
CA LYS A 822 -22.52 -65.33 16.53
C LYS A 822 -21.55 -64.25 17.02
N VAL A 823 -21.67 -63.81 18.27
CA VAL A 823 -20.73 -62.83 18.86
C VAL A 823 -19.32 -63.45 18.98
N ASN A 824 -19.23 -64.71 19.41
CA ASN A 824 -17.96 -65.44 19.46
C ASN A 824 -17.35 -65.67 18.06
N ALA A 825 -18.18 -65.85 17.03
CA ALA A 825 -17.72 -65.88 15.64
C ALA A 825 -17.16 -64.54 15.16
N ILE A 826 -17.77 -63.41 15.55
CA ILE A 826 -17.27 -62.06 15.25
C ILE A 826 -15.95 -61.80 15.96
N LYS A 827 -15.85 -62.13 17.26
CA LYS A 827 -14.59 -62.05 18.03
C LYS A 827 -13.45 -62.80 17.34
N LYS A 828 -13.71 -64.04 16.91
CA LYS A 828 -12.74 -64.86 16.19
C LYS A 828 -12.33 -64.25 14.85
N GLY A 829 -13.29 -63.71 14.09
CA GLY A 829 -13.03 -63.04 12.82
C GLY A 829 -12.17 -61.79 12.96
N ILE A 830 -12.49 -60.91 13.92
CA ILE A 830 -11.70 -59.70 14.21
C ILE A 830 -10.29 -60.07 14.69
N THR A 831 -10.17 -61.09 15.55
CA THR A 831 -8.87 -61.58 16.03
C THR A 831 -7.99 -62.04 14.86
N THR A 832 -8.52 -62.82 13.92
CA THR A 832 -7.74 -63.27 12.75
C THR A 832 -7.29 -62.11 11.86
N VAL A 833 -8.15 -61.12 11.62
CA VAL A 833 -7.80 -59.94 10.82
C VAL A 833 -6.71 -59.11 11.51
N LEU A 834 -6.81 -58.91 12.83
CA LEU A 834 -5.83 -58.12 13.58
C LEU A 834 -4.49 -58.83 13.77
N VAL A 835 -4.50 -60.16 13.99
CA VAL A 835 -3.28 -60.98 14.00
C VAL A 835 -2.54 -60.83 12.67
N GLU A 836 -3.23 -60.92 11.53
CA GLU A 836 -2.61 -60.70 10.22
C GLU A 836 -2.15 -59.25 10.02
N THR A 837 -2.93 -58.27 10.47
CA THR A 837 -2.62 -56.84 10.33
C THR A 837 -1.36 -56.44 11.12
N TRP A 838 -1.15 -57.04 12.29
CA TRP A 838 -0.04 -56.75 13.20
C TRP A 838 1.19 -57.64 13.01
N GLY A 839 1.25 -58.48 11.95
CA GLY A 839 2.46 -59.25 11.59
C GLY A 839 2.48 -60.72 12.04
N GLY A 840 1.34 -61.26 12.47
CA GLY A 840 1.17 -62.68 12.75
C GLY A 840 0.94 -63.53 11.48
N PRO A 841 0.79 -64.86 11.61
CA PRO A 841 0.63 -65.76 10.48
C PRO A 841 -0.64 -65.46 9.67
N LYS A 842 -0.49 -65.29 8.35
CA LYS A 842 -1.59 -65.04 7.41
C LYS A 842 -2.54 -66.23 7.37
N THR A 843 -3.64 -66.11 8.09
CA THR A 843 -4.62 -67.18 8.28
C THR A 843 -6.04 -66.76 7.90
N TYR A 844 -6.25 -65.51 7.46
CA TYR A 844 -7.55 -65.04 7.03
C TYR A 844 -7.93 -65.62 5.65
N GLN A 845 -8.92 -66.51 5.63
CA GLN A 845 -9.55 -67.03 4.41
C GLN A 845 -11.02 -66.60 4.29
N GLY A 846 -11.39 -65.53 5.01
CA GLY A 846 -12.77 -65.03 5.08
C GLY A 846 -13.18 -64.19 3.87
N ARG A 847 -14.46 -63.79 3.84
CA ARG A 847 -15.00 -62.84 2.83
C ARG A 847 -14.34 -61.48 2.99
N GLU A 848 -14.20 -60.71 1.90
CA GLU A 848 -13.63 -59.35 1.99
C GLU A 848 -14.38 -58.47 3.03
N ILE A 849 -13.61 -57.67 3.78
CA ILE A 849 -14.11 -56.83 4.89
C ILE A 849 -15.25 -55.90 4.41
N ALA A 850 -15.16 -55.33 3.22
CA ALA A 850 -16.20 -54.48 2.63
C ALA A 850 -17.52 -55.21 2.37
N ASN A 851 -17.45 -56.48 1.95
CA ASN A 851 -18.64 -57.29 1.70
C ASN A 851 -19.35 -57.68 3.00
N ILE A 852 -18.61 -57.79 4.10
CA ILE A 852 -19.17 -58.14 5.42
C ILE A 852 -19.97 -56.98 6.01
N HIS A 853 -19.50 -55.74 5.83
CA HIS A 853 -20.06 -54.55 6.47
C HIS A 853 -21.07 -53.78 5.60
N ARG A 854 -21.24 -54.15 4.32
CA ARG A 854 -22.15 -53.48 3.36
C ARG A 854 -23.59 -53.31 3.85
N GLU A 855 -24.14 -54.30 4.53
CA GLU A 855 -25.53 -54.30 5.01
C GLU A 855 -25.67 -53.91 6.49
N VAL A 856 -24.56 -53.51 7.13
CA VAL A 856 -24.52 -53.21 8.57
C VAL A 856 -24.87 -51.74 8.85
N GLY A 857 -24.68 -50.84 7.88
CA GLY A 857 -25.02 -49.42 8.02
C GLY A 857 -24.07 -48.63 8.93
N LEU A 858 -22.78 -49.00 8.96
CA LEU A 858 -21.76 -48.28 9.71
C LEU A 858 -21.38 -46.96 9.00
N ASP A 859 -21.10 -45.92 9.78
CA ASP A 859 -20.61 -44.62 9.34
C ASP A 859 -19.33 -44.21 10.11
N ASP A 860 -18.79 -43.01 9.85
CA ASP A 860 -17.58 -42.52 10.56
C ASP A 860 -17.76 -42.43 12.07
N TYR A 861 -18.96 -42.07 12.53
CA TYR A 861 -19.27 -41.94 13.95
C TYR A 861 -19.13 -43.28 14.67
N HIS A 862 -19.62 -44.35 14.06
CA HIS A 862 -19.51 -45.71 14.60
C HIS A 862 -18.07 -46.24 14.58
N PHE A 863 -17.30 -45.94 13.53
CA PHE A 863 -15.89 -46.36 13.44
C PHE A 863 -14.99 -45.61 14.44
N ASP A 864 -15.20 -44.31 14.62
CA ASP A 864 -14.51 -43.52 15.64
C ASP A 864 -14.84 -43.98 17.06
N ALA A 865 -16.10 -44.37 17.29
CA ALA A 865 -16.51 -44.97 18.55
C ALA A 865 -15.73 -46.26 18.84
N PHE A 866 -15.59 -47.13 17.84
CA PHE A 866 -14.79 -48.34 17.91
C PHE A 866 -13.31 -48.08 18.21
N LEU A 867 -12.67 -47.12 17.53
CA LEU A 867 -11.27 -46.77 17.80
C LEU A 867 -11.07 -46.23 19.23
N ALA A 868 -12.00 -45.40 19.71
CA ALA A 868 -11.96 -44.91 21.08
C ALA A 868 -12.10 -46.04 22.12
N ASP A 869 -12.92 -47.05 21.83
CA ASP A 869 -13.09 -48.20 22.73
C ASP A 869 -11.91 -49.17 22.66
N LEU A 870 -11.28 -49.33 21.49
CA LEU A 870 -10.01 -50.04 21.32
C LEU A 870 -8.89 -49.37 22.12
N GLN A 871 -8.80 -48.04 22.06
CA GLN A 871 -7.85 -47.28 22.88
C GLN A 871 -8.09 -47.49 24.39
N LYS A 872 -9.35 -47.46 24.85
CA LYS A 872 -9.70 -47.76 26.25
C LYS A 872 -9.30 -49.18 26.66
N ALA A 873 -9.55 -50.16 25.79
CA ALA A 873 -9.21 -51.56 26.06
C ALA A 873 -7.69 -51.77 26.18
N LEU A 874 -6.90 -51.09 25.34
CA LEU A 874 -5.44 -51.10 25.42
C LEU A 874 -4.92 -50.42 26.69
N MET A 875 -5.45 -49.24 27.04
CA MET A 875 -5.10 -48.55 28.30
C MET A 875 -5.43 -49.39 29.53
N GLY A 876 -6.62 -50.02 29.57
CA GLY A 876 -7.00 -50.98 30.62
C GLY A 876 -6.22 -52.29 30.58
N GLY A 877 -5.45 -52.52 29.52
CA GLY A 877 -4.46 -53.59 29.38
C GLY A 877 -3.06 -53.23 29.89
N GLY A 878 -2.82 -51.96 30.25
CA GLY A 878 -1.49 -51.47 30.64
C GLY A 878 -0.55 -51.18 29.46
N ALA A 879 -1.09 -51.05 28.24
CA ALA A 879 -0.30 -50.65 27.08
C ALA A 879 0.22 -49.21 27.25
N ASP A 880 1.47 -48.95 26.84
CA ASP A 880 2.03 -47.61 26.81
C ASP A 880 1.50 -46.80 25.61
N GLU A 881 1.67 -45.47 25.66
CA GLU A 881 1.14 -44.55 24.63
C GLU A 881 1.72 -44.85 23.23
N GLN A 882 2.99 -45.28 23.16
CA GLN A 882 3.64 -45.64 21.89
C GLN A 882 3.01 -46.89 21.27
N LEU A 883 2.77 -47.94 22.06
CA LEU A 883 2.12 -49.16 21.59
C LEU A 883 0.66 -48.89 21.16
N ILE A 884 -0.04 -48.02 21.89
CA ILE A 884 -1.40 -47.60 21.52
C ILE A 884 -1.39 -46.90 20.16
N ASP A 885 -0.50 -45.93 19.94
CA ASP A 885 -0.42 -45.22 18.65
C ASP A 885 -0.03 -46.15 17.49
N GLU A 886 0.91 -47.10 17.70
CA GLU A 886 1.27 -48.15 16.74
C GLU A 886 0.05 -49.01 16.34
N VAL A 887 -0.80 -49.35 17.30
CA VAL A 887 -2.05 -50.08 17.04
C VAL A 887 -3.09 -49.21 16.32
N MET A 888 -3.28 -47.95 16.73
CA MET A 888 -4.25 -47.06 16.08
C MET A 888 -3.92 -46.83 14.60
N VAL A 889 -2.65 -46.56 14.28
CA VAL A 889 -2.19 -46.31 12.90
C VAL A 889 -2.37 -47.50 11.98
N THR A 890 -2.26 -48.73 12.50
CA THR A 890 -2.42 -49.95 11.70
C THR A 890 -3.88 -50.30 11.44
N VAL A 891 -4.79 -49.89 12.34
CA VAL A 891 -6.23 -50.14 12.22
C VAL A 891 -6.94 -49.07 11.38
N GLU A 892 -6.47 -47.82 11.41
CA GLU A 892 -7.09 -46.71 10.66
C GLU A 892 -7.28 -46.98 9.14
N PRO A 893 -6.33 -47.58 8.39
CA PRO A 893 -6.53 -47.92 6.98
C PRO A 893 -7.69 -48.89 6.71
N LEU A 894 -8.11 -49.67 7.72
CA LEU A 894 -9.25 -50.57 7.60
C LEU A 894 -10.58 -49.80 7.50
N ARG A 895 -10.63 -48.51 7.87
CA ARG A 895 -11.82 -47.66 7.83
C ARG A 895 -12.51 -47.70 6.46
N GLN A 896 -11.77 -47.49 5.38
CA GLN A 896 -12.35 -47.47 4.02
C GLN A 896 -12.97 -48.82 3.65
N GLY A 897 -12.27 -49.91 4.00
CA GLY A 897 -12.76 -51.27 3.80
C GLY A 897 -13.98 -51.61 4.66
N VAL A 898 -14.05 -51.14 5.91
CA VAL A 898 -15.18 -51.39 6.82
C VAL A 898 -16.40 -50.56 6.43
N LEU A 899 -16.21 -49.32 5.99
CA LEU A 899 -17.31 -48.44 5.59
C LEU A 899 -17.76 -48.68 4.14
N GLY A 900 -17.10 -49.60 3.42
CA GLY A 900 -17.47 -49.95 2.04
C GLY A 900 -17.25 -48.82 1.03
N ARG A 901 -16.45 -47.81 1.37
CA ARG A 901 -16.12 -46.68 0.50
C ARG A 901 -15.07 -47.14 -0.51
N LYS A 902 -15.45 -47.23 -1.78
CA LYS A 902 -14.49 -47.46 -2.89
C LYS A 902 -13.80 -46.16 -3.34
N ASP A 903 -14.40 -45.02 -3.06
CA ASP A 903 -14.01 -43.71 -3.54
C ASP A 903 -13.90 -42.73 -2.37
N ASN A 904 -12.79 -41.97 -2.31
CA ASN A 904 -12.57 -40.91 -1.32
C ASN A 904 -13.55 -39.74 -1.55
N ASP A 905 -13.81 -38.91 -0.53
CA ASP A 905 -14.54 -37.63 -0.69
C ASP A 905 -13.87 -36.72 -1.74
N ALA A 906 -12.55 -36.86 -1.94
CA ALA A 906 -11.79 -36.25 -3.03
C ALA A 906 -12.33 -36.62 -4.42
N THR A 907 -12.80 -37.87 -4.61
CA THR A 907 -13.35 -38.36 -5.87
C THR A 907 -14.71 -37.74 -6.18
N GLN A 908 -15.52 -37.41 -5.14
CA GLN A 908 -16.80 -36.72 -5.29
C GLN A 908 -16.62 -35.22 -5.61
N LEU A 909 -15.60 -34.56 -5.05
CA LEU A 909 -15.24 -33.18 -5.42
C LEU A 909 -14.59 -33.12 -6.82
N ALA A 910 -13.77 -34.11 -7.16
CA ALA A 910 -13.17 -34.24 -8.48
C ALA A 910 -14.21 -34.56 -9.57
N HIS A 911 -15.36 -35.15 -9.21
CA HIS A 911 -16.46 -35.45 -10.12
C HIS A 911 -17.78 -34.88 -9.60
N LYS A 912 -18.11 -33.67 -10.05
CA LYS A 912 -19.38 -33.02 -9.69
C LYS A 912 -20.40 -33.25 -10.80
N GLU A 913 -21.56 -33.79 -10.45
CA GLU A 913 -22.62 -34.16 -11.42
C GLU A 913 -22.16 -35.14 -12.53
N GLY A 914 -21.13 -35.96 -12.24
CA GLY A 914 -20.57 -36.91 -13.19
C GLY A 914 -19.55 -36.33 -14.18
N VAL A 915 -19.25 -35.03 -14.08
CA VAL A 915 -18.23 -34.36 -14.91
C VAL A 915 -16.95 -34.16 -14.10
N ALA A 916 -15.81 -34.57 -14.67
CA ALA A 916 -14.51 -34.42 -14.02
C ALA A 916 -14.11 -32.94 -13.90
N LEU A 917 -13.36 -32.59 -12.85
CA LEU A 917 -12.91 -31.22 -12.63
C LEU A 917 -11.99 -30.75 -13.75
N VAL A 918 -11.18 -31.63 -14.33
CA VAL A 918 -10.36 -31.32 -15.52
C VAL A 918 -11.25 -30.82 -16.68
N GLU A 919 -12.38 -31.47 -16.94
CA GLU A 919 -13.32 -31.07 -18.00
C GLU A 919 -14.00 -29.73 -17.66
N ARG A 920 -14.35 -29.52 -16.39
CA ARG A 920 -14.93 -28.26 -15.88
C ARG A 920 -13.94 -27.07 -15.95
N LEU A 921 -12.64 -27.33 -15.87
CA LEU A 921 -11.57 -26.35 -16.07
C LEU A 921 -11.26 -26.11 -17.55
N GLY A 922 -11.97 -26.78 -18.48
CA GLY A 922 -11.80 -26.63 -19.92
C GLY A 922 -10.84 -27.63 -20.57
N GLY A 923 -10.57 -28.76 -19.91
CA GLY A 923 -9.81 -29.91 -20.44
C GLY A 923 -8.30 -29.85 -20.21
N ASP A 924 -7.61 -30.88 -20.70
CA ASP A 924 -6.16 -31.09 -20.48
C ASP A 924 -5.29 -29.91 -20.93
N LEU A 925 -5.63 -29.22 -22.02
CA LEU A 925 -4.86 -28.06 -22.52
C LEU A 925 -4.84 -26.88 -21.53
N ASN A 926 -5.95 -26.65 -20.84
CA ASN A 926 -6.02 -25.62 -19.81
C ASN A 926 -5.24 -26.06 -18.57
N LEU A 927 -5.30 -27.35 -18.20
CA LEU A 927 -4.53 -27.88 -17.08
C LEU A 927 -3.02 -27.79 -17.32
N GLU A 928 -2.54 -28.12 -18.52
CA GLU A 928 -1.12 -27.93 -18.90
C GLU A 928 -0.71 -26.46 -18.79
N SER A 929 -1.55 -25.56 -19.32
CA SER A 929 -1.30 -24.11 -19.25
C SER A 929 -1.27 -23.58 -17.81
N VAL A 930 -2.15 -24.09 -16.94
CA VAL A 930 -2.15 -23.79 -15.51
C VAL A 930 -0.86 -24.28 -14.86
N VAL A 931 -0.42 -25.50 -15.14
CA VAL A 931 0.83 -26.06 -14.57
C VAL A 931 2.05 -25.26 -15.00
N GLU A 932 2.18 -24.93 -16.29
CA GLU A 932 3.30 -24.14 -16.80
C GLU A 932 3.32 -22.74 -16.18
N SER A 933 2.19 -22.03 -16.22
CA SER A 933 2.08 -20.67 -15.68
C SER A 933 2.29 -20.64 -14.16
N LEU A 934 1.76 -21.63 -13.43
CA LEU A 934 1.96 -21.77 -11.99
C LEU A 934 3.42 -22.02 -11.65
N TYR A 935 4.10 -22.91 -12.39
CA TYR A 935 5.51 -23.18 -12.18
C TYR A 935 6.36 -21.93 -12.44
N GLU A 936 6.10 -21.17 -13.50
CA GLU A 936 6.80 -19.92 -13.80
C GLU A 936 6.61 -18.88 -12.70
N ARG A 937 5.37 -18.66 -12.23
CA ARG A 937 5.09 -17.75 -11.11
C ARG A 937 5.77 -18.20 -9.82
N CYS A 938 5.87 -19.50 -9.56
CA CYS A 938 6.62 -20.02 -8.42
C CYS A 938 8.13 -19.76 -8.52
N GLN A 939 8.69 -19.61 -9.73
CA GLN A 939 10.10 -19.23 -9.92
C GLN A 939 10.36 -17.73 -9.74
N GLU A 940 9.34 -16.90 -9.90
CA GLU A 940 9.41 -15.45 -9.71
C GLU A 940 9.19 -15.05 -8.24
N ASP A 941 8.36 -15.79 -7.50
CA ASP A 941 8.00 -15.46 -6.13
C ASP A 941 9.16 -15.71 -5.14
N THR A 942 9.68 -14.64 -4.56
CA THR A 942 10.81 -14.68 -3.61
C THR A 942 10.61 -15.57 -2.38
N ARG A 943 9.36 -15.91 -2.03
CA ARG A 943 9.02 -16.72 -0.85
C ARG A 943 9.21 -18.21 -1.09
N ILE A 944 9.04 -18.68 -2.33
CA ILE A 944 9.08 -20.11 -2.68
C ILE A 944 10.05 -20.43 -3.81
N LYS A 945 10.63 -19.42 -4.46
CA LYS A 945 11.59 -19.55 -5.56
C LYS A 945 12.66 -20.61 -5.30
N TYR A 946 13.16 -20.70 -4.08
CA TYR A 946 14.16 -21.69 -3.68
C TYR A 946 13.77 -23.14 -4.04
N PHE A 947 12.50 -23.50 -3.90
CA PHE A 947 12.01 -24.84 -4.18
C PHE A 947 11.86 -25.13 -5.69
N PHE A 948 11.72 -24.07 -6.51
CA PHE A 948 11.43 -24.18 -7.95
C PHE A 948 12.60 -23.76 -8.87
N ASP A 949 13.63 -23.12 -8.31
CA ASP A 949 14.87 -22.74 -8.99
C ASP A 949 15.78 -23.98 -9.16
N LYS A 950 15.44 -24.80 -10.16
CA LYS A 950 16.13 -26.05 -10.51
C LYS A 950 16.68 -25.95 -11.93
N GLY A 951 17.78 -26.66 -12.20
CA GLY A 951 18.32 -26.76 -13.57
C GLY A 951 17.28 -27.28 -14.57
N LYS A 952 17.38 -26.86 -15.85
CA LYS A 952 16.38 -27.08 -16.91
C LYS A 952 15.81 -28.50 -16.96
N ALA A 953 16.66 -29.53 -16.83
CA ALA A 953 16.24 -30.93 -16.86
C ALA A 953 15.38 -31.33 -15.65
N LYS A 954 15.74 -30.88 -14.44
CA LYS A 954 14.96 -31.13 -13.22
C LYS A 954 13.66 -30.33 -13.23
N ALA A 955 13.68 -29.08 -13.68
CA ALA A 955 12.47 -28.26 -13.81
C ALA A 955 11.42 -28.94 -14.71
N ARG A 956 11.84 -29.45 -15.87
CA ARG A 956 10.95 -30.22 -16.76
C ARG A 956 10.33 -31.45 -16.09
N GLN A 957 11.12 -32.20 -15.32
CA GLN A 957 10.62 -33.36 -14.58
C GLN A 957 9.59 -32.98 -13.52
N VAL A 958 9.80 -31.87 -12.81
CA VAL A 958 8.85 -31.39 -11.79
C VAL A 958 7.54 -30.96 -12.44
N ARG A 959 7.58 -30.24 -13.58
CA ARG A 959 6.35 -29.87 -14.32
C ARG A 959 5.53 -31.08 -14.75
N ILE A 960 6.18 -32.12 -15.28
CA ILE A 960 5.51 -33.38 -15.66
C ILE A 960 4.86 -34.03 -14.44
N LYS A 961 5.58 -34.14 -13.32
CA LYS A 961 5.04 -34.74 -12.08
C LYS A 961 3.90 -33.91 -11.49
N MET A 962 3.99 -32.59 -11.58
CA MET A 962 2.96 -31.67 -11.13
C MET A 962 1.70 -31.78 -11.98
N TYR A 963 1.83 -31.93 -13.30
CA TYR A 963 0.72 -32.25 -14.19
C TYR A 963 0.08 -33.60 -13.85
N GLN A 964 0.88 -34.66 -13.66
CA GLN A 964 0.39 -35.98 -13.27
C GLN A 964 -0.38 -35.93 -11.94
N LEU A 965 0.12 -35.14 -10.98
CA LEU A 965 -0.51 -34.97 -9.68
C LEU A 965 -1.85 -34.24 -9.82
N LEU A 966 -1.88 -33.09 -10.48
CA LEU A 966 -3.11 -32.30 -10.63
C LEU A 966 -4.13 -33.01 -11.54
N SER A 967 -3.69 -33.67 -12.61
CA SER A 967 -4.56 -34.46 -13.48
C SER A 967 -5.22 -35.59 -12.67
N GLY A 968 -4.44 -36.35 -11.89
CA GLY A 968 -4.98 -37.43 -11.07
C GLY A 968 -5.95 -36.95 -9.99
N LEU A 969 -5.60 -35.86 -9.31
CA LEU A 969 -6.44 -35.24 -8.28
C LEU A 969 -7.74 -34.65 -8.82
N PHE A 970 -7.74 -34.14 -10.06
CA PHE A 970 -8.90 -33.50 -10.69
C PHE A 970 -9.77 -34.49 -11.51
N GLY A 971 -9.50 -35.80 -11.42
CA GLY A 971 -10.26 -36.83 -12.11
C GLY A 971 -9.86 -37.07 -13.57
N GLY A 972 -8.66 -36.64 -13.96
CA GLY A 972 -8.08 -36.84 -15.29
C GLY A 972 -7.49 -38.25 -15.51
N PRO A 973 -7.13 -38.57 -16.77
CA PRO A 973 -6.67 -39.90 -17.16
C PRO A 973 -5.24 -40.22 -16.68
N VAL A 974 -4.45 -39.19 -16.35
CA VAL A 974 -3.05 -39.35 -15.96
C VAL A 974 -2.94 -39.30 -14.44
N GLN A 975 -2.37 -40.35 -13.85
CA GLN A 975 -2.31 -40.52 -12.40
C GLN A 975 -0.88 -40.41 -11.88
N TYR A 976 -0.72 -39.76 -10.73
CA TYR A 976 0.53 -39.73 -9.96
C TYR A 976 0.49 -40.77 -8.84
N ASP A 977 1.62 -41.43 -8.59
CA ASP A 977 1.73 -42.36 -7.47
C ASP A 977 1.91 -41.61 -6.14
N MET A 978 0.81 -41.52 -5.39
CA MET A 978 0.75 -40.83 -4.10
C MET A 978 1.72 -41.40 -3.05
N ALA A 979 2.18 -42.65 -3.18
CA ALA A 979 3.17 -43.21 -2.27
C ALA A 979 4.51 -42.46 -2.32
N HIS A 980 4.83 -41.82 -3.45
CA HIS A 980 6.07 -41.07 -3.64
C HIS A 980 5.98 -39.59 -3.28
N LEU A 981 4.77 -39.03 -3.09
CA LEU A 981 4.59 -37.61 -2.85
C LEU A 981 5.26 -37.18 -1.55
N LYS A 982 4.97 -37.89 -0.46
CA LYS A 982 5.46 -37.57 0.87
C LYS A 982 6.96 -37.80 1.03
N PRO A 983 7.56 -38.94 0.62
CA PRO A 983 9.02 -39.11 0.65
C PRO A 983 9.78 -38.04 -0.15
N ALA A 984 9.23 -37.60 -1.29
CA ALA A 984 9.85 -36.58 -2.11
C ALA A 984 9.94 -35.21 -1.40
N HIS A 985 8.91 -34.85 -0.63
CA HIS A 985 8.86 -33.58 0.10
C HIS A 985 9.34 -33.69 1.54
N TYR A 986 9.53 -34.91 2.07
CA TYR A 986 9.81 -35.14 3.48
C TYR A 986 10.96 -34.27 3.94
N SER A 987 12.15 -34.42 3.33
CA SER A 987 13.37 -33.68 3.72
C SER A 987 13.37 -32.20 3.32
N MET A 988 12.31 -31.69 2.68
CA MET A 988 12.19 -30.29 2.34
C MET A 988 11.63 -29.51 3.54
N ASN A 989 12.12 -28.30 3.79
CA ASN A 989 11.61 -27.40 4.84
C ASN A 989 10.38 -26.62 4.36
N ILE A 990 9.41 -27.33 3.76
CA ILE A 990 8.16 -26.72 3.28
C ILE A 990 7.21 -26.59 4.48
N ARG A 991 6.77 -25.35 4.73
CA ARG A 991 5.82 -24.97 5.78
C ARG A 991 4.47 -24.60 5.17
N ASP A 992 3.44 -24.47 6.01
CA ASP A 992 2.13 -24.01 5.58
C ASP A 992 2.18 -22.69 4.82
N TYR A 993 3.00 -21.74 5.29
CA TYR A 993 3.27 -20.47 4.60
C TYR A 993 3.74 -20.64 3.14
N HIS A 994 4.65 -21.60 2.89
CA HIS A 994 5.14 -21.88 1.53
C HIS A 994 4.03 -22.50 0.67
N PHE A 995 3.25 -23.41 1.25
CA PHE A 995 2.15 -24.06 0.53
C PHE A 995 0.99 -23.11 0.23
N ASP A 996 0.65 -22.22 1.17
CA ASP A 996 -0.35 -21.16 0.99
C ASP A 996 0.03 -20.21 -0.14
N THR A 997 1.33 -19.93 -0.27
CA THR A 997 1.86 -19.14 -1.38
C THR A 997 1.61 -19.84 -2.72
N VAL A 998 1.82 -21.17 -2.81
CA VAL A 998 1.51 -21.94 -4.02
C VAL A 998 0.02 -21.92 -4.34
N LEU A 999 -0.86 -22.08 -3.35
CA LEU A 999 -2.31 -21.99 -3.54
C LEU A 999 -2.75 -20.59 -4.02
N GLN A 1000 -2.14 -19.53 -3.45
CA GLN A 1000 -2.40 -18.17 -3.88
C GLN A 1000 -2.01 -17.96 -5.35
N LEU A 1001 -0.81 -18.40 -5.75
CA LEU A 1001 -0.36 -18.28 -7.13
C LEU A 1001 -1.22 -19.13 -8.08
N ALA A 1002 -1.64 -20.32 -7.65
CA ALA A 1002 -2.55 -21.17 -8.42
C ALA A 1002 -3.89 -20.46 -8.68
N GLN A 1003 -4.42 -19.78 -7.67
CA GLN A 1003 -5.64 -18.99 -7.79
C GLN A 1003 -5.46 -17.80 -8.75
N GLU A 1004 -4.35 -17.06 -8.65
CA GLU A 1004 -4.04 -15.92 -9.52
C GLU A 1004 -3.91 -16.36 -10.98
N VAL A 1005 -3.22 -17.48 -11.23
CA VAL A 1005 -3.07 -18.08 -12.56
C VAL A 1005 -4.43 -18.50 -13.12
N MET A 1006 -5.20 -19.31 -12.39
CA MET A 1006 -6.51 -19.77 -12.85
C MET A 1006 -7.50 -18.61 -13.06
N GLY A 1007 -7.44 -17.58 -12.22
CA GLY A 1007 -8.25 -16.36 -12.36
C GLY A 1007 -7.89 -15.53 -13.59
N SER A 1008 -6.59 -15.40 -13.90
CA SER A 1008 -6.11 -14.69 -15.10
C SER A 1008 -6.54 -15.35 -16.41
N MET A 1009 -6.78 -16.66 -16.36
CA MET A 1009 -7.25 -17.48 -17.48
C MET A 1009 -8.78 -17.46 -17.64
N SER A 1010 -9.51 -16.69 -16.82
CA SER A 1010 -10.99 -16.56 -16.88
C SER A 1010 -11.73 -17.89 -16.77
N LEU A 1011 -11.20 -18.83 -15.98
CA LEU A 1011 -11.82 -20.13 -15.71
C LEU A 1011 -13.04 -19.97 -14.77
N ASN A 1012 -13.92 -20.98 -14.75
CA ASN A 1012 -15.12 -20.97 -13.93
C ASN A 1012 -14.77 -20.88 -12.43
N GLY A 1013 -15.26 -19.84 -11.74
CA GLY A 1013 -14.99 -19.60 -10.31
C GLY A 1013 -15.36 -20.77 -9.40
N ASP A 1014 -16.45 -21.50 -9.69
CA ASP A 1014 -16.82 -22.70 -8.93
C ASP A 1014 -15.81 -23.85 -9.12
N ALA A 1015 -15.23 -23.98 -10.32
CA ALA A 1015 -14.20 -24.98 -10.59
C ALA A 1015 -12.84 -24.60 -9.98
N ILE A 1016 -12.53 -23.30 -9.89
CA ILE A 1016 -11.32 -22.80 -9.22
C ILE A 1016 -11.39 -23.09 -7.72
N ASP A 1017 -12.53 -22.79 -7.08
CA ASP A 1017 -12.72 -23.05 -5.65
C ASP A 1017 -12.58 -24.56 -5.34
N ASP A 1018 -13.22 -25.42 -6.14
CA ASP A 1018 -13.12 -26.88 -6.01
C ASP A 1018 -11.68 -27.37 -6.24
N ALA A 1019 -10.96 -26.82 -7.24
CA ALA A 1019 -9.58 -27.15 -7.54
C ALA A 1019 -8.62 -26.78 -6.39
N LEU A 1020 -8.77 -25.58 -5.82
CA LEU A 1020 -7.98 -25.14 -4.66
C LEU A 1020 -8.25 -26.00 -3.43
N GLN A 1021 -9.50 -26.41 -3.21
CA GLN A 1021 -9.86 -27.31 -2.12
C GLN A 1021 -9.20 -28.68 -2.29
N ILE A 1022 -9.25 -29.27 -3.48
CA ILE A 1022 -8.60 -30.55 -3.78
C ILE A 1022 -7.07 -30.44 -3.64
N MET A 1023 -6.46 -29.37 -4.16
CA MET A 1023 -5.04 -29.10 -3.97
C MET A 1023 -4.67 -28.97 -2.48
N ASN A 1024 -5.56 -28.38 -1.67
CA ASN A 1024 -5.34 -28.27 -0.24
C ASN A 1024 -5.35 -29.63 0.48
N MET A 1025 -5.97 -30.67 -0.07
CA MET A 1025 -6.00 -32.02 0.51
C MET A 1025 -4.61 -32.68 0.55
N VAL A 1026 -3.70 -32.33 -0.37
CA VAL A 1026 -2.32 -32.86 -0.38
C VAL A 1026 -1.34 -32.05 0.49
N ARG A 1027 -1.82 -30.97 1.14
CA ARG A 1027 -1.02 -30.17 2.09
C ARG A 1027 -0.32 -31.04 3.14
N PRO A 1028 -0.98 -32.02 3.79
CA PRO A 1028 -0.33 -32.82 4.81
C PRO A 1028 0.84 -33.62 4.25
N ASP A 1029 0.69 -34.21 3.07
CA ASP A 1029 1.76 -35.02 2.46
C ASP A 1029 3.01 -34.19 2.12
N ILE A 1030 2.84 -32.89 1.87
CA ILE A 1030 3.92 -31.97 1.52
C ILE A 1030 4.53 -31.30 2.76
N THR A 1031 3.73 -30.93 3.76
CA THR A 1031 4.19 -30.14 4.94
C THR A 1031 4.60 -30.99 6.14
N THR A 1032 4.11 -32.23 6.25
CA THR A 1032 4.31 -33.10 7.44
C THR A 1032 5.79 -33.30 7.77
N GLY A 1033 6.67 -33.39 6.75
CA GLY A 1033 8.10 -33.60 6.98
C GLY A 1033 8.72 -32.53 7.89
N CYS A 1034 8.42 -31.26 7.63
CA CYS A 1034 8.91 -30.14 8.44
C CYS A 1034 8.36 -30.18 9.87
N SER A 1035 7.04 -30.41 10.01
CA SER A 1035 6.37 -30.48 11.32
C SER A 1035 6.91 -31.61 12.20
N VAL A 1036 7.11 -32.79 11.63
CA VAL A 1036 7.66 -33.96 12.35
C VAL A 1036 9.10 -33.69 12.79
N ARG A 1037 9.97 -33.20 11.90
CA ARG A 1037 11.35 -32.88 12.26
C ARG A 1037 11.43 -31.83 13.38
N THR A 1038 10.62 -30.79 13.29
CA THR A 1038 10.61 -29.69 14.27
C THR A 1038 10.26 -30.19 15.66
N GLU A 1039 9.22 -31.03 15.75
CA GLU A 1039 8.74 -31.56 17.03
C GLU A 1039 9.63 -32.68 17.58
N MET A 1040 10.26 -33.48 16.71
CA MET A 1040 11.27 -34.45 17.13
C MET A 1040 12.50 -33.77 17.73
N ALA A 1041 12.98 -32.69 17.11
CA ALA A 1041 14.08 -31.89 17.66
C ALA A 1041 13.73 -31.30 19.03
N ARG A 1042 12.50 -30.79 19.18
CA ARG A 1042 11.98 -30.30 20.47
C ARG A 1042 11.96 -31.38 21.54
N ARG A 1043 11.47 -32.58 21.22
CA ARG A 1043 11.42 -33.73 22.15
C ARG A 1043 12.81 -34.20 22.56
N GLN A 1044 13.76 -34.27 21.63
CA GLN A 1044 15.15 -34.64 21.97
C GLN A 1044 15.79 -33.63 22.92
N GLY A 1045 15.56 -32.33 22.74
CA GLY A 1045 16.01 -31.29 23.67
C GLY A 1045 15.37 -31.38 25.07
N GLN A 1046 14.13 -31.88 25.18
CA GLN A 1046 13.47 -32.12 26.47
C GLN A 1046 13.98 -33.37 27.19
N VAL A 1047 14.32 -34.44 26.44
CA VAL A 1047 14.75 -35.73 27.01
C VAL A 1047 16.23 -35.72 27.39
N HIS A 1048 17.09 -35.14 26.54
CA HIS A 1048 18.55 -35.22 26.71
C HIS A 1048 19.18 -33.94 27.27
N GLY A 1049 18.40 -32.89 27.50
CA GLY A 1049 18.90 -31.60 27.97
C GLY A 1049 19.31 -30.67 26.83
N HIS A 1050 19.49 -29.39 27.16
CA HIS A 1050 19.77 -28.34 26.17
C HIS A 1050 21.14 -28.49 25.51
N ASP A 1051 22.09 -29.20 26.14
CA ASP A 1051 23.47 -29.44 25.72
C ASP A 1051 23.67 -30.66 24.81
N PHE A 1052 22.60 -31.41 24.51
CA PHE A 1052 22.66 -32.61 23.68
C PHE A 1052 23.22 -32.34 22.28
N LEU A 1053 22.75 -31.29 21.59
CA LEU A 1053 23.21 -30.98 20.23
C LEU A 1053 24.68 -30.59 20.22
N PHE A 1054 25.11 -29.77 21.18
CA PHE A 1054 26.51 -29.42 21.37
C PHE A 1054 27.40 -30.65 21.62
N SER A 1055 26.95 -31.59 22.44
CA SER A 1055 27.69 -32.82 22.74
C SER A 1055 27.77 -33.76 21.53
N SER A 1056 26.65 -33.93 20.81
CA SER A 1056 26.55 -34.79 19.61
C SER A 1056 27.37 -34.26 18.43
N LEU A 1057 27.60 -32.95 18.36
CA LEU A 1057 28.50 -32.33 17.38
C LEU A 1057 29.99 -32.52 17.70
N GLY A 1058 30.35 -32.97 18.90
CA GLY A 1058 31.74 -33.09 19.35
C GLY A 1058 32.23 -31.88 20.16
N GLY A 1059 31.33 -31.13 20.78
CA GLY A 1059 31.67 -29.97 21.61
C GLY A 1059 32.20 -28.78 20.81
N ALA A 1060 33.06 -27.96 21.43
CA ALA A 1060 33.55 -26.72 20.82
C ALA A 1060 34.34 -26.96 19.52
N GLU A 1061 35.21 -27.99 19.49
CA GLU A 1061 35.95 -28.36 18.27
C GLU A 1061 35.03 -28.81 17.14
N GLY A 1062 33.94 -29.52 17.50
CA GLY A 1062 32.91 -29.94 16.57
C GLY A 1062 32.15 -28.79 15.91
N VAL A 1063 31.74 -27.80 16.70
CA VAL A 1063 31.07 -26.60 16.20
C VAL A 1063 32.01 -25.76 15.33
N GLU A 1064 33.27 -25.62 15.73
CA GLU A 1064 34.29 -24.92 14.93
C GLU A 1064 34.53 -25.62 13.58
N GLY A 1065 34.68 -26.95 13.59
CA GLY A 1065 34.81 -27.77 12.38
C GLY A 1065 33.61 -27.60 11.44
N PHE A 1066 32.39 -27.62 11.99
CA PHE A 1066 31.16 -27.35 11.22
C PHE A 1066 31.16 -25.95 10.59
N VAL A 1067 31.49 -24.90 11.35
CA VAL A 1067 31.53 -23.52 10.84
C VAL A 1067 32.58 -23.37 9.74
N HIS A 1068 33.75 -23.99 9.90
CA HIS A 1068 34.78 -23.98 8.88
C HIS A 1068 34.27 -24.60 7.58
N ARG A 1069 33.65 -25.79 7.66
CA ARG A 1069 33.09 -26.47 6.48
C ARG A 1069 31.94 -25.68 5.85
N LEU A 1070 31.08 -25.07 6.66
CA LEU A 1070 29.97 -24.25 6.22
C LEU A 1070 30.43 -23.09 5.32
N PHE A 1071 31.48 -22.35 5.72
CA PHE A 1071 32.00 -21.26 4.90
C PHE A 1071 32.68 -21.72 3.60
N GLU A 1072 33.24 -22.93 3.57
CA GLU A 1072 33.75 -23.51 2.32
C GLU A 1072 32.61 -23.81 1.33
N VAL A 1073 31.50 -24.35 1.83
CA VAL A 1073 30.31 -24.63 1.01
C VAL A 1073 29.67 -23.33 0.52
N ILE A 1074 29.48 -22.36 1.42
CA ILE A 1074 28.93 -21.03 1.09
C ILE A 1074 29.79 -20.30 0.05
N GLY A 1075 31.13 -20.40 0.16
CA GLY A 1075 32.05 -19.79 -0.81
C GLY A 1075 31.89 -20.33 -2.24
N LEU A 1076 31.41 -21.57 -2.38
CA LEU A 1076 31.11 -22.19 -3.68
C LEU A 1076 29.70 -21.87 -4.19
N ASP A 1077 28.77 -21.48 -3.30
CA ASP A 1077 27.39 -21.14 -3.68
C ASP A 1077 27.25 -19.68 -4.14
N ARG A 1078 27.16 -19.50 -5.45
CA ARG A 1078 26.95 -18.19 -6.11
C ARG A 1078 25.67 -17.47 -5.65
N ARG A 1079 24.69 -18.17 -5.07
CA ARG A 1079 23.41 -17.60 -4.60
C ARG A 1079 23.59 -16.78 -3.32
N VAL A 1080 24.52 -17.17 -2.45
CA VAL A 1080 24.71 -16.56 -1.12
C VAL A 1080 26.08 -15.92 -0.92
N ASN A 1081 27.09 -16.31 -1.68
CA ASN A 1081 28.47 -15.80 -1.57
C ASN A 1081 28.56 -14.25 -1.67
N MET A 1082 27.62 -13.59 -2.35
CA MET A 1082 27.57 -12.12 -2.43
C MET A 1082 27.48 -11.41 -1.06
N PHE A 1083 27.03 -12.10 0.00
CA PHE A 1083 26.95 -11.56 1.36
C PHE A 1083 28.24 -11.77 2.17
N PHE A 1084 29.20 -12.56 1.65
CA PHE A 1084 30.36 -13.04 2.40
C PHE A 1084 31.68 -12.56 1.79
N ASP A 1085 32.12 -11.37 2.18
CA ASP A 1085 33.41 -10.80 1.81
C ASP A 1085 34.58 -11.53 2.49
N SER A 1086 35.56 -12.00 1.71
CA SER A 1086 36.67 -12.87 2.14
C SER A 1086 37.50 -12.32 3.31
N GLU A 1087 37.68 -10.99 3.43
CA GLU A 1087 38.39 -10.39 4.56
C GLU A 1087 37.53 -10.37 5.83
N LYS A 1088 36.21 -10.13 5.69
CA LYS A 1088 35.26 -10.05 6.81
C LYS A 1088 34.89 -11.42 7.36
N VAL A 1089 34.89 -12.46 6.51
CA VAL A 1089 34.64 -13.84 6.93
C VAL A 1089 35.64 -14.31 7.98
N LYS A 1090 36.93 -13.94 7.86
CA LYS A 1090 37.95 -14.28 8.86
C LYS A 1090 37.66 -13.67 10.24
N ALA A 1091 37.14 -12.44 10.27
CA ALA A 1091 36.76 -11.76 11.51
C ALA A 1091 35.41 -12.23 12.07
N MET A 1092 34.52 -12.79 11.24
CA MET A 1092 33.18 -13.21 11.62
C MET A 1092 33.11 -14.64 12.14
N LYS A 1093 33.99 -15.54 11.67
CA LYS A 1093 34.02 -16.96 12.06
C LYS A 1093 33.98 -17.17 13.58
N PRO A 1094 34.82 -16.50 14.40
CA PRO A 1094 34.78 -16.69 15.86
C PRO A 1094 33.42 -16.32 16.47
N SER A 1095 32.85 -15.18 16.08
CA SER A 1095 31.54 -14.73 16.56
C SER A 1095 30.40 -15.67 16.15
N LEU A 1096 30.49 -16.31 14.97
CA LEU A 1096 29.50 -17.29 14.53
C LEU A 1096 29.64 -18.61 15.30
N VAL A 1097 30.88 -19.04 15.60
CA VAL A 1097 31.14 -20.21 16.46
C VAL A 1097 30.55 -19.97 17.85
N ASP A 1098 30.76 -18.79 18.43
CA ASP A 1098 30.18 -18.42 19.73
C ASP A 1098 28.64 -18.42 19.71
N TYR A 1099 28.05 -17.84 18.65
CA TYR A 1099 26.59 -17.81 18.50
C TYR A 1099 26.00 -19.21 18.33
N LEU A 1100 26.59 -20.04 17.47
CA LEU A 1100 26.13 -21.40 17.25
C LEU A 1100 26.37 -22.29 18.46
N THR A 1101 27.46 -22.09 19.20
CA THR A 1101 27.69 -22.78 20.48
C THR A 1101 26.57 -22.46 21.46
N MET A 1102 26.17 -21.19 21.59
CA MET A 1102 25.03 -20.82 22.44
C MET A 1102 23.71 -21.43 21.94
N VAL A 1103 23.41 -21.32 20.64
CA VAL A 1103 22.15 -21.83 20.04
C VAL A 1103 22.02 -23.34 20.16
N LEU A 1104 23.13 -24.07 20.07
CA LEU A 1104 23.17 -25.54 20.17
C LEU A 1104 23.36 -26.03 21.62
N GLY A 1105 23.41 -25.11 22.58
CA GLY A 1105 23.38 -25.39 24.01
C GLY A 1105 24.70 -25.66 24.71
N GLY A 1106 25.80 -25.19 24.14
CA GLY A 1106 27.10 -25.17 24.78
C GLY A 1106 27.20 -24.16 25.94
N PRO A 1107 28.29 -24.23 26.73
CA PRO A 1107 28.47 -23.42 27.94
C PRO A 1107 28.83 -21.95 27.68
N ALA A 1108 29.21 -21.61 26.44
CA ALA A 1108 29.63 -20.26 26.05
C ALA A 1108 28.40 -19.40 25.71
N GLY A 1109 28.31 -18.23 26.35
CA GLY A 1109 27.31 -17.21 26.02
C GLY A 1109 27.78 -16.33 24.86
N TYR A 1110 26.86 -15.97 23.97
CA TYR A 1110 27.15 -15.03 22.89
C TYR A 1110 27.12 -13.58 23.41
N ALA A 1111 28.26 -12.91 23.42
CA ALA A 1111 28.41 -11.51 23.84
C ALA A 1111 28.32 -10.51 22.67
N GLY A 1112 28.00 -10.98 21.47
CA GLY A 1112 27.92 -10.16 20.26
C GLY A 1112 26.58 -9.42 20.11
N ARG A 1113 26.38 -8.79 18.95
CA ARG A 1113 25.19 -7.98 18.66
C ARG A 1113 23.97 -8.87 18.37
N PRO A 1114 22.74 -8.42 18.70
CA PRO A 1114 21.53 -9.17 18.38
C PRO A 1114 21.47 -9.54 16.90
N LEU A 1115 20.95 -10.74 16.60
CA LEU A 1115 20.92 -11.27 15.25
C LEU A 1115 20.04 -10.39 14.33
N GLU A 1116 18.99 -9.79 14.90
CA GLU A 1116 18.10 -8.82 14.26
C GLU A 1116 18.87 -7.60 13.75
N ASP A 1117 19.70 -7.01 14.60
CA ASP A 1117 20.45 -5.79 14.30
C ASP A 1117 21.56 -6.03 13.26
N ILE A 1118 22.16 -7.23 13.28
CA ILE A 1118 23.21 -7.61 12.31
C ILE A 1118 22.62 -7.74 10.91
N HIS A 1119 21.42 -8.32 10.79
CA HIS A 1119 20.81 -8.61 9.50
C HIS A 1119 19.86 -7.52 9.01
N ALA A 1120 19.49 -6.53 9.84
CA ALA A 1120 18.59 -5.42 9.49
C ALA A 1120 19.00 -4.65 8.22
N PHE A 1121 20.30 -4.50 7.98
CA PHE A 1121 20.85 -3.76 6.82
C PHE A 1121 21.16 -4.66 5.63
N LEU A 1122 20.97 -5.97 5.77
CA LEU A 1122 21.16 -6.94 4.72
C LEU A 1122 19.79 -7.22 4.10
N SER A 1123 19.62 -7.01 2.79
CA SER A 1123 18.37 -7.31 2.07
C SER A 1123 18.16 -8.82 1.88
N ILE A 1124 18.34 -9.60 2.96
CA ILE A 1124 18.14 -11.04 3.00
C ILE A 1124 16.64 -11.29 3.05
N ASN A 1125 16.21 -12.24 2.24
CA ASN A 1125 14.82 -12.69 2.12
C ASN A 1125 14.76 -14.20 2.36
N ASP A 1126 13.56 -14.77 2.35
CA ASP A 1126 13.35 -16.21 2.54
C ASP A 1126 14.22 -17.07 1.60
N PHE A 1127 14.35 -16.68 0.33
CA PHE A 1127 15.19 -17.40 -0.64
C PHE A 1127 16.65 -17.52 -0.19
N PHE A 1128 17.26 -16.44 0.29
CA PHE A 1128 18.67 -16.47 0.72
C PHE A 1128 18.87 -17.28 1.99
N PHE A 1129 17.92 -17.21 2.93
CA PHE A 1129 17.98 -17.99 4.17
C PHE A 1129 17.78 -19.49 3.92
N ASP A 1130 16.89 -19.87 3.01
CA ASP A 1130 16.72 -21.27 2.60
C ASP A 1130 17.96 -21.83 1.88
N CYS A 1131 18.63 -21.01 1.05
CA CYS A 1131 19.92 -21.38 0.47
C CYS A 1131 20.98 -21.63 1.56
N PHE A 1132 21.01 -20.79 2.60
CA PHE A 1132 21.92 -20.97 3.74
C PHE A 1132 21.66 -22.28 4.49
N LEU A 1133 20.39 -22.65 4.73
CA LEU A 1133 20.06 -23.92 5.39
C LEU A 1133 20.48 -25.15 4.57
N ASP A 1134 20.41 -25.07 3.23
CA ASP A 1134 20.90 -26.12 2.33
C ASP A 1134 22.42 -26.31 2.44
N ASP A 1135 23.16 -25.20 2.50
CA ASP A 1135 24.61 -25.23 2.67
C ASP A 1135 25.03 -25.72 4.06
N ALA A 1136 24.27 -25.35 5.10
CA ALA A 1136 24.40 -25.92 6.44
C ALA A 1136 24.16 -27.43 6.44
N GLN A 1137 23.11 -27.91 5.75
CA GLN A 1137 22.82 -29.34 5.66
C GLN A 1137 23.96 -30.11 4.97
N LYS A 1138 24.52 -29.58 3.88
CA LYS A 1138 25.67 -30.19 3.18
C LYS A 1138 26.89 -30.24 4.10
N ALA A 1139 27.20 -29.13 4.78
CA ALA A 1139 28.33 -29.07 5.70
C ALA A 1139 28.19 -30.07 6.86
N LEU A 1140 27.01 -30.21 7.45
CA LEU A 1140 26.76 -31.20 8.52
C LEU A 1140 26.90 -32.65 8.03
N ARG A 1141 26.48 -32.95 6.78
CA ARG A 1141 26.70 -34.28 6.17
C ARG A 1141 28.17 -34.57 5.95
N ASP A 1142 28.94 -33.58 5.50
CA ASP A 1142 30.39 -33.72 5.27
C ASP A 1142 31.15 -33.94 6.59
N VAL A 1143 30.65 -33.41 7.70
CA VAL A 1143 31.17 -33.65 9.06
C VAL A 1143 30.82 -35.06 9.58
N GLY A 1144 29.92 -35.79 8.90
CA GLY A 1144 29.61 -37.19 9.21
C GLY A 1144 28.58 -37.41 10.31
N LEU A 1145 27.74 -36.42 10.61
CA LEU A 1145 26.66 -36.54 11.58
C LEU A 1145 25.55 -37.47 11.07
N ASP A 1146 24.85 -38.13 12.00
CA ASP A 1146 23.69 -38.94 11.66
C ASP A 1146 22.50 -38.07 11.18
N PRO A 1147 21.63 -38.59 10.30
CA PRO A 1147 20.53 -37.81 9.75
C PRO A 1147 19.57 -37.19 10.79
N GLU A 1148 19.39 -37.82 11.95
CA GLU A 1148 18.50 -37.32 12.99
C GLU A 1148 19.11 -36.10 13.69
N THR A 1149 20.41 -36.14 14.00
CA THR A 1149 21.16 -35.01 14.56
C THR A 1149 21.22 -33.84 13.57
N ILE A 1150 21.45 -34.11 12.28
CA ILE A 1150 21.43 -33.07 11.23
C ILE A 1150 20.09 -32.34 11.21
N ASP A 1151 18.98 -33.09 11.24
CA ASP A 1151 17.64 -32.52 11.25
C ASP A 1151 17.40 -31.63 12.48
N CYS A 1152 17.89 -32.04 13.66
CA CYS A 1152 17.75 -31.26 14.88
C CYS A 1152 18.56 -29.95 14.85
N VAL A 1153 19.77 -29.98 14.28
CA VAL A 1153 20.59 -28.78 14.09
C VAL A 1153 19.91 -27.82 13.11
N LEU A 1154 19.40 -28.32 11.97
CA LEU A 1154 18.71 -27.49 10.97
C LEU A 1154 17.45 -26.83 11.51
N VAL A 1155 16.66 -27.56 12.31
CA VAL A 1155 15.50 -26.99 13.01
C VAL A 1155 15.92 -25.85 13.95
N SER A 1156 17.00 -26.05 14.71
CA SER A 1156 17.54 -25.04 15.64
C SER A 1156 18.01 -23.78 14.93
N LEU A 1157 18.60 -23.93 13.73
CA LEU A 1157 18.95 -22.82 12.85
C LEU A 1157 17.72 -22.12 12.26
N ASP A 1158 16.71 -22.88 11.82
CA ASP A 1158 15.47 -22.32 11.26
C ASP A 1158 14.65 -21.53 12.30
N PHE A 1159 14.73 -21.89 13.58
CA PHE A 1159 14.17 -21.08 14.68
C PHE A 1159 14.78 -19.68 14.78
N GLN A 1160 15.97 -19.44 14.20
CA GLN A 1160 16.56 -18.10 14.13
C GLN A 1160 16.02 -17.27 12.96
N ARG A 1161 15.24 -17.86 12.05
CA ARG A 1161 14.70 -17.17 10.87
C ARG A 1161 13.93 -15.88 11.20
N PRO A 1162 13.01 -15.83 12.19
CA PRO A 1162 12.29 -14.59 12.50
C PRO A 1162 13.23 -13.47 12.94
N LYS A 1163 14.36 -13.81 13.56
CA LYS A 1163 15.38 -12.82 13.96
C LYS A 1163 16.16 -12.32 12.75
N VAL A 1164 16.56 -13.22 11.85
CA VAL A 1164 17.33 -12.86 10.65
C VAL A 1164 16.49 -12.10 9.62
N LEU A 1165 15.22 -12.47 9.45
CA LEU A 1165 14.31 -11.90 8.43
C LEU A 1165 13.31 -10.89 8.99
N LYS A 1166 13.49 -10.42 10.23
CA LYS A 1166 12.56 -9.49 10.92
C LYS A 1166 12.17 -8.31 10.03
N HIS A 1167 13.17 -7.63 9.46
CA HIS A 1167 12.95 -6.45 8.63
C HIS A 1167 12.23 -6.76 7.32
N PHE A 1168 12.54 -7.91 6.68
CA PHE A 1168 11.88 -8.37 5.46
C PHE A 1168 10.37 -8.60 5.66
N TYR A 1169 9.97 -9.11 6.84
CA TYR A 1169 8.56 -9.32 7.15
C TYR A 1169 7.83 -8.03 7.53
N GLU A 1170 8.46 -7.16 8.31
CA GLU A 1170 7.91 -5.85 8.71
C GLU A 1170 7.61 -4.94 7.49
N GLU A 1171 8.49 -4.91 6.48
CA GLU A 1171 8.31 -4.10 5.26
C GLU A 1171 7.06 -4.49 4.44
N ARG A 1172 6.65 -5.76 4.50
CA ARG A 1172 5.55 -6.29 3.68
C ARG A 1172 4.23 -6.42 4.44
N GLY A 1173 4.19 -5.93 5.68
CA GLY A 1173 3.01 -6.04 6.54
C GLY A 1173 2.69 -7.49 6.94
N PHE A 1174 3.66 -8.40 6.84
CA PHE A 1174 3.52 -9.76 7.35
C PHE A 1174 3.90 -9.76 8.82
N VAL A 1175 2.93 -10.04 9.70
CA VAL A 1175 3.22 -10.38 11.09
C VAL A 1175 3.60 -11.85 11.11
N TYR A 1176 4.88 -12.16 11.31
CA TYR A 1176 5.30 -13.52 11.65
C TYR A 1176 4.79 -13.77 13.07
N ALA A 1177 3.75 -14.59 13.22
CA ALA A 1177 3.27 -15.07 14.52
C ALA A 1177 4.21 -16.15 15.06
#